data_AF-A0A958IUG9-F1
#
_entry.id   AF-A0A958IUG9-F1
#
_cell.length_a   1.000
_cell.length_b   1.000
_cell.length_c   1.000
_cell.angle_alpha   90.00
_cell.angle_beta   90.00
_cell.angle_gamma   90.00
#
_symmetry.space_group_name_H-M   'P 1'
#
loop_
_entity.id
_entity.type
_entity.pdbx_description
1 polymer ?
#
loop_
_entity_poly.entity_id
_entity_poly.type
_entity_poly.pdbx_seq_one_letter_code
_entity_poly.pdbx_strand_id
1 'polypeptide(L)'
;PAQTRQRYLTLINKVLDTYDTLDHQAYAWVKRACSDILAGRITIWQTLHGLTEKNVTYLKSHIDSVSEIRISGLEGRDLRAVKEHASRLYEHLLHEGRVGIGPFRPRVVRESLYLMKLVLIDGSPCDTMSNLQTLLDYIEVADRLDTLAKHWSQHTDIPRKAPLSIQLAEYESLYEPLTRALELHESAMELREITAENPEIFEPHWHDIESIRHARTMLIANDVEAYMMQAQHPFNQMEKKLLELTFQEQSHPILERLLQAVRNRDQKQYHAELKNLHTFYKLREDFDRRNVLLNKLMDTAPKLLKAILLSYNDSEWDEKMIRFGAAWNWACAEAWLERTRSQQDQERLELEYETAQQVIRELLTKLTTVEAWDHCFSRMTEHERQHLLAWTKAVQRIGKGKGKYVNQHRKAAQEHLEECRSVIPAWIMPIYRVAETVRPLPEMFDVAIIDEASQSGPEALFLMYIAKQVVVVGDNNQISPDYVGISREDVDGLRQKYLSDIPHHDIVGVDNSFFDQAEVRFGHPIRLREHFRCMPEIIEFSNRLCYQTEPLIPLRQFGHSRLQPVVASEYIHKAFTQDNGGKLVNPLEAEALAGKIKDCCENPDYDGKTFGVISLQGTAQARYIEKLLINLLGEEEIEKRNLVCGDA
;
A
#
# COMPACT_ATOMS: atom_id res chain seq x y z
N PRO A 1 6.45 59.75 1.77
CA PRO A 1 5.56 59.66 2.95
C PRO A 1 6.10 58.82 4.13
N ALA A 2 6.46 57.53 3.93
CA ALA A 2 6.90 56.66 5.05
C ALA A 2 8.29 57.04 5.61
N GLN A 3 9.27 57.31 4.74
CA GLN A 3 10.60 57.79 5.14
C GLN A 3 10.53 59.15 5.86
N THR A 4 9.67 60.05 5.38
CA THR A 4 9.41 61.36 6.00
C THR A 4 8.83 61.23 7.40
N ARG A 5 7.84 60.33 7.60
CA ARG A 5 7.26 60.04 8.92
C ARG A 5 8.27 59.43 9.90
N GLN A 6 9.10 58.49 9.42
CA GLN A 6 10.13 57.88 10.27
C GLN A 6 11.22 58.89 10.69
N ARG A 7 11.64 59.78 9.77
CA ARG A 7 12.54 60.90 10.09
C ARG A 7 11.91 61.84 11.11
N TYR A 8 10.65 62.22 10.93
CA TYR A 8 9.90 63.04 11.88
C TYR A 8 9.80 62.41 13.27
N LEU A 9 9.46 61.11 13.35
CA LEU A 9 9.37 60.39 14.63
C LEU A 9 10.73 60.30 15.35
N THR A 10 11.83 60.14 14.60
CA THR A 10 13.18 60.09 15.17
C THR A 10 13.55 61.44 15.79
N LEU A 11 13.28 62.53 15.07
CA LEU A 11 13.59 63.88 15.52
C LEU A 11 12.69 64.33 16.67
N ILE A 12 11.40 64.02 16.64
CA ILE A 12 10.48 64.38 17.73
C ILE A 12 10.81 63.63 19.01
N ASN A 13 11.25 62.36 18.93
CA ASN A 13 11.75 61.61 20.08
C ASN A 13 13.04 62.24 20.61
N LYS A 14 13.99 62.61 19.74
CA LYS A 14 15.22 63.31 20.16
C LYS A 14 14.91 64.60 20.91
N VAL A 15 13.95 65.40 20.43
CA VAL A 15 13.49 66.63 21.10
C VAL A 15 12.88 66.31 22.47
N LEU A 16 11.97 65.35 22.55
CA LEU A 16 11.31 64.97 23.80
C LEU A 16 12.28 64.37 24.82
N ASP A 17 13.18 63.49 24.39
CA ASP A 17 14.19 62.87 25.26
C ASP A 17 15.15 63.94 25.81
N THR A 18 15.60 64.85 24.95
CA THR A 18 16.47 65.96 25.36
C THR A 18 15.72 66.88 26.33
N TYR A 19 14.47 67.23 26.05
CA TYR A 19 13.63 68.02 26.94
C TYR A 19 13.42 67.33 28.29
N ASP A 20 13.06 66.05 28.31
CA ASP A 20 12.77 65.31 29.54
C ASP A 20 14.01 65.17 30.42
N THR A 21 15.19 64.97 29.81
CA THR A 21 16.47 64.97 30.56
C THR A 21 16.78 66.32 31.20
N LEU A 22 16.31 67.41 30.60
CA LEU A 22 16.47 68.78 31.11
C LEU A 22 15.37 69.15 32.12
N ASP A 23 14.14 68.66 31.94
CA ASP A 23 12.99 68.93 32.79
C ASP A 23 13.16 68.38 34.21
N HIS A 24 13.91 67.29 34.34
CA HIS A 24 14.28 66.68 35.63
C HIS A 24 15.34 67.46 36.41
N GLN A 25 15.90 68.54 35.86
CA GLN A 25 16.87 69.37 36.57
C GLN A 25 16.20 70.37 37.52
N ALA A 26 16.88 70.70 38.62
CA ALA A 26 16.33 71.55 39.68
C ALA A 26 16.20 73.04 39.32
N TYR A 27 16.71 73.46 38.15
CA TYR A 27 16.80 74.87 37.79
C TYR A 27 15.56 75.37 37.04
N ALA A 28 14.84 76.34 37.62
CA ALA A 28 13.61 76.89 37.04
C ALA A 28 13.80 77.56 35.66
N TRP A 29 14.99 78.07 35.36
CA TRP A 29 15.29 78.71 34.07
C TRP A 29 15.37 77.71 32.91
N VAL A 30 15.64 76.42 33.18
CA VAL A 30 15.81 75.39 32.15
C VAL A 30 14.51 75.18 31.35
N LYS A 31 13.37 75.09 32.04
CA LYS A 31 12.04 75.01 31.40
C LYS A 31 11.77 76.19 30.47
N ARG A 32 12.11 77.40 30.92
CA ARG A 32 11.96 78.63 30.14
C ARG A 32 12.90 78.64 28.93
N ALA A 33 14.16 78.23 29.11
CA ALA A 33 15.13 78.11 28.03
C ALA A 33 14.66 77.14 26.96
N CYS A 34 14.24 75.93 27.35
CA CYS A 34 13.71 74.93 26.44
C CYS A 34 12.49 75.46 25.66
N SER A 35 11.51 76.08 26.34
CA SER A 35 10.32 76.65 25.67
C SER A 35 10.69 77.79 24.70
N ASP A 36 11.60 78.69 25.09
CA ASP A 36 12.06 79.79 24.24
C ASP A 36 12.83 79.28 23.01
N ILE A 37 13.74 78.33 23.20
CA ILE A 37 14.56 77.74 22.13
C ILE A 37 13.68 76.95 21.15
N LEU A 38 12.77 76.11 21.66
CA LEU A 38 11.80 75.39 20.84
C LEU A 38 10.87 76.34 20.09
N ALA A 39 10.51 77.49 20.66
CA ALA A 39 9.75 78.54 20.00
C ALA A 39 10.58 79.32 18.94
N GLY A 40 11.90 79.16 18.89
CA GLY A 40 12.81 79.86 17.97
C GLY A 40 13.41 81.15 18.53
N ARG A 41 13.19 81.46 19.82
CA ARG A 41 13.78 82.59 20.53
C ARG A 41 15.13 82.21 21.14
N ILE A 42 16.09 81.86 20.30
CA ILE A 42 17.39 81.30 20.71
C ILE A 42 18.47 82.35 21.06
N THR A 43 18.41 83.52 20.46
CA THR A 43 19.52 84.51 20.46
C THR A 43 19.97 84.94 21.86
N ILE A 44 19.03 85.07 22.79
CA ILE A 44 19.32 85.43 24.19
C ILE A 44 20.11 84.30 24.87
N TRP A 45 19.70 83.05 24.67
CA TRP A 45 20.32 81.88 25.28
C TRP A 45 21.69 81.54 24.68
N GLN A 46 21.87 81.72 23.36
CA GLN A 46 23.19 81.64 22.70
C GLN A 46 24.16 82.70 23.23
N THR A 47 23.69 83.94 23.40
CA THR A 47 24.52 85.02 23.94
C THR A 47 24.93 84.71 25.39
N LEU A 48 24.01 84.22 26.21
CA LEU A 48 24.28 83.81 27.59
C LEU A 48 25.26 82.62 27.64
N HIS A 49 25.12 81.65 26.73
CA HIS A 49 26.01 80.49 26.61
C HIS A 49 27.44 80.91 26.26
N GLY A 50 27.64 81.69 25.20
CA GLY A 50 28.97 82.15 24.79
C GLY A 50 29.65 83.06 25.84
N LEU A 51 28.88 83.90 26.53
CA LEU A 51 29.40 84.68 27.67
C LEU A 51 29.79 83.79 28.85
N THR A 52 29.03 82.73 29.11
CA THR A 52 29.30 81.78 30.20
C THR A 52 30.55 80.96 29.88
N GLU A 53 30.64 80.38 28.68
CA GLU A 53 31.80 79.61 28.22
C GLU A 53 33.09 80.40 28.32
N LYS A 54 33.10 81.63 27.78
CA LYS A 54 34.28 82.50 27.76
C LYS A 54 34.79 82.82 29.17
N ASN A 55 33.88 83.09 30.11
CA ASN A 55 34.27 83.45 31.48
C ASN A 55 34.63 82.22 32.32
N VAL A 56 33.86 81.12 32.23
CA VAL A 56 34.17 79.86 32.92
C VAL A 56 35.51 79.30 32.47
N THR A 57 35.82 79.31 31.17
CA THR A 57 37.11 78.83 30.65
C THR A 57 38.30 79.63 31.20
N TYR A 58 38.15 80.95 31.30
CA TYR A 58 39.16 81.81 31.91
C TYR A 58 39.30 81.53 33.42
N LEU A 59 38.18 81.43 34.14
CA LEU A 59 38.16 81.17 35.58
C LEU A 59 38.79 79.80 35.91
N LYS A 60 38.48 78.74 35.16
CA LYS A 60 39.08 77.41 35.32
C LYS A 60 40.61 77.41 35.30
N SER A 61 41.21 78.30 34.50
CA SER A 61 42.68 78.38 34.35
C SER A 61 43.37 79.26 35.39
N HIS A 62 42.63 80.08 36.15
CA HIS A 62 43.19 81.12 37.02
C HIS A 62 42.62 81.11 38.46
N ILE A 63 41.61 80.29 38.76
CA ILE A 63 40.97 80.31 40.08
C ILE A 63 41.80 79.62 41.16
N ASP A 64 42.53 78.56 40.81
CA ASP A 64 43.34 77.79 41.77
C ASP A 64 44.47 78.64 42.38
N SER A 65 44.99 79.60 41.61
CA SER A 65 46.01 80.53 42.09
C SER A 65 45.49 81.58 43.07
N VAL A 66 44.17 81.71 43.25
CA VAL A 66 43.57 82.77 44.10
C VAL A 66 42.48 82.29 45.07
N SER A 67 42.00 81.05 44.95
CA SER A 67 40.84 80.55 45.69
C SER A 67 41.09 80.37 47.20
N GLU A 68 42.32 80.08 47.61
CA GLU A 68 42.70 79.88 49.02
C GLU A 68 43.21 81.15 49.71
N ILE A 69 43.38 82.24 48.95
CA ILE A 69 44.04 83.46 49.40
C ILE A 69 43.09 84.33 50.21
N ARG A 70 43.53 84.77 51.40
CA ARG A 70 42.79 85.69 52.26
C ARG A 70 43.22 87.12 51.98
N ILE A 71 42.32 87.89 51.37
CA ILE A 71 42.52 89.32 51.16
C ILE A 71 41.69 90.12 52.16
N SER A 72 42.32 91.03 52.89
CA SER A 72 41.65 91.98 53.79
C SER A 72 42.03 93.42 53.45
N GLY A 73 41.20 94.39 53.86
CA GLY A 73 41.44 95.82 53.61
C GLY A 73 40.86 96.40 52.31
N LEU A 74 40.07 95.61 51.58
CA LEU A 74 39.31 96.05 50.38
C LEU A 74 37.89 96.54 50.68
N GLU A 75 37.47 96.50 51.95
CA GLU A 75 36.11 96.84 52.39
C GLU A 75 35.73 98.28 52.04
N GLY A 76 34.58 98.45 51.36
CA GLY A 76 34.06 99.78 50.96
C GLY A 76 34.79 100.46 49.78
N ARG A 77 35.69 99.75 49.08
CA ARG A 77 36.44 100.30 47.94
C ARG A 77 35.93 99.75 46.60
N ASP A 78 35.95 100.59 45.58
CA ASP A 78 35.65 100.17 44.20
C ASP A 78 36.81 99.32 43.65
N LEU A 79 36.53 98.04 43.39
CA LEU A 79 37.51 97.09 42.86
C LEU A 79 38.10 97.51 41.52
N ARG A 80 37.39 98.30 40.70
CA ARG A 80 37.93 98.84 39.44
C ARG A 80 39.03 99.87 39.69
N ALA A 81 38.79 100.79 40.61
CA ALA A 81 39.79 101.76 41.04
C ALA A 81 40.98 101.06 41.73
N VAL A 82 40.71 100.01 42.52
CA VAL A 82 41.77 99.18 43.13
C VAL A 82 42.62 98.48 42.07
N LYS A 83 42.00 97.90 41.03
CA LYS A 83 42.70 97.27 39.91
C LYS A 83 43.60 98.27 39.18
N GLU A 84 43.06 99.43 38.83
CA GLU A 84 43.79 100.49 38.14
C GLU A 84 45.00 100.97 38.95
N HIS A 85 44.84 101.18 40.26
CA HIS A 85 45.93 101.54 41.16
C HIS A 85 46.95 100.39 41.31
N ALA A 86 46.49 99.15 41.47
CA ALA A 86 47.37 97.98 41.58
C ALA A 86 48.18 97.73 40.31
N SER A 87 47.57 97.87 39.12
CA SER A 87 48.25 97.74 37.82
C SER A 87 49.31 98.81 37.63
N ARG A 88 48.98 100.09 37.89
CA ARG A 88 49.96 101.18 37.80
C ARG A 88 51.10 101.00 38.81
N LEU A 89 50.80 100.55 40.02
CA LEU A 89 51.82 100.28 41.04
C LEU A 89 52.71 99.09 40.65
N TYR A 90 52.14 98.05 40.07
CA TYR A 90 52.87 96.90 39.54
C TYR A 90 53.82 97.31 38.39
N GLU A 91 53.33 98.05 37.40
CA GLU A 91 54.13 98.59 36.29
C GLU A 91 55.25 99.51 36.79
N HIS A 92 54.96 100.38 37.75
CA HIS A 92 55.96 101.26 38.37
C HIS A 92 57.07 100.48 39.08
N LEU A 93 56.71 99.41 39.82
CA LEU A 93 57.70 98.56 40.49
C LEU A 93 58.50 97.70 39.50
N LEU A 94 57.88 97.28 38.38
CA LEU A 94 58.55 96.55 37.30
C LEU A 94 59.62 97.41 36.60
N HIS A 95 59.32 98.68 36.33
CA HIS A 95 60.20 99.57 35.55
C HIS A 95 61.18 100.39 36.40
N GLU A 96 60.76 100.93 37.55
CA GLU A 96 61.54 101.89 38.33
C GLU A 96 62.03 101.34 39.69
N GLY A 97 61.44 100.25 40.19
CA GLY A 97 61.92 99.45 41.32
C GLY A 97 61.97 100.12 42.70
N ARG A 98 61.52 101.38 42.87
CA ARG A 98 61.63 102.13 44.15
C ARG A 98 60.32 102.80 44.58
N VAL A 99 59.95 102.59 45.85
CA VAL A 99 58.74 103.12 46.52
C VAL A 99 58.90 104.57 47.01
N GLY A 100 60.15 105.04 47.19
CA GLY A 100 60.48 106.40 47.66
C GLY A 100 60.12 106.68 49.13
N ILE A 101 60.78 107.69 49.73
CA ILE A 101 60.64 108.07 51.15
C ILE A 101 60.01 109.48 51.25
N GLY A 102 58.95 109.62 52.06
CA GLY A 102 58.34 110.92 52.39
C GLY A 102 57.84 111.72 51.15
N PRO A 103 58.10 113.04 51.05
CA PRO A 103 57.55 113.90 50.00
C PRO A 103 58.09 113.60 48.58
N PHE A 104 59.18 112.84 48.46
CA PHE A 104 59.79 112.46 47.18
C PHE A 104 59.16 111.21 46.54
N ARG A 105 58.06 110.70 47.10
CA ARG A 105 57.35 109.52 46.59
C ARG A 105 56.63 109.82 45.26
N PRO A 106 56.80 108.98 44.21
CA PRO A 106 56.11 109.13 42.93
C PRO A 106 54.58 109.19 43.09
N ARG A 107 53.91 109.91 42.18
CA ARG A 107 52.45 110.14 42.23
C ARG A 107 51.67 108.82 42.27
N VAL A 108 52.08 107.85 41.45
CA VAL A 108 51.49 106.51 41.36
C VAL A 108 51.53 105.78 42.72
N VAL A 109 52.67 105.83 43.42
CA VAL A 109 52.83 105.21 44.75
C VAL A 109 52.07 106.01 45.83
N ARG A 110 51.90 107.32 45.67
CA ARG A 110 51.08 108.17 46.57
C ARG A 110 49.58 107.86 46.47
N GLU A 111 49.07 107.64 45.27
CA GLU A 111 47.67 107.31 45.03
C GLU A 111 47.36 105.85 45.42
N SER A 112 48.34 104.95 45.28
CA SER A 112 48.21 103.51 45.58
C SER A 112 48.71 103.11 46.97
N LEU A 113 49.09 104.09 47.79
CA LEU A 113 49.75 103.91 49.10
C LEU A 113 48.88 103.12 50.10
N TYR A 114 47.56 103.15 49.92
CA TYR A 114 46.62 102.37 50.72
C TYR A 114 46.71 100.86 50.42
N LEU A 115 47.12 100.44 49.21
CA LEU A 115 47.34 99.03 48.89
C LEU A 115 48.44 98.47 49.78
N MET A 116 49.55 99.20 49.90
CA MET A 116 50.70 98.78 50.70
C MET A 116 50.45 98.86 52.21
N LYS A 117 49.52 99.72 52.66
CA LYS A 117 49.28 99.99 54.09
C LYS A 117 48.08 99.26 54.68
N LEU A 118 47.05 99.02 53.87
CA LEU A 118 45.75 98.54 54.34
C LEU A 118 45.39 97.20 53.70
N VAL A 119 45.85 96.91 52.49
CA VAL A 119 45.54 95.63 51.82
C VAL A 119 46.57 94.58 52.22
N LEU A 120 46.07 93.49 52.80
CA LEU A 120 46.88 92.35 53.21
C LEU A 120 46.49 91.12 52.37
N ILE A 121 47.49 90.36 51.93
CA ILE A 121 47.36 89.09 51.22
C ILE A 121 47.96 88.01 52.11
N ASP A 122 47.13 87.12 52.63
CA ASP A 122 47.51 86.12 53.65
C ASP A 122 48.26 86.72 54.85
N GLY A 123 47.85 87.94 55.24
CA GLY A 123 48.46 88.69 56.34
C GLY A 123 49.73 89.47 55.97
N SER A 124 50.22 89.37 54.73
CA SER A 124 51.39 90.13 54.24
C SER A 124 50.96 91.42 53.51
N PRO A 125 51.68 92.55 53.69
CA PRO A 125 51.39 93.79 52.96
C PRO A 125 51.44 93.63 51.44
N CYS A 126 50.56 94.32 50.72
CA CYS A 126 50.57 94.37 49.26
C CYS A 126 51.58 95.40 48.74
N ASP A 127 52.88 95.13 48.98
CA ASP A 127 54.00 96.01 48.62
C ASP A 127 55.05 95.38 47.71
N THR A 128 54.95 94.08 47.44
CA THR A 128 55.80 93.34 46.50
C THR A 128 55.11 93.13 45.16
N MET A 129 55.90 92.95 44.10
CA MET A 129 55.36 92.61 42.78
C MET A 129 54.55 91.30 42.79
N SER A 130 54.99 90.30 43.57
CA SER A 130 54.26 89.04 43.72
C SER A 130 52.87 89.27 44.31
N ASN A 131 52.78 90.01 45.43
CA ASN A 131 51.50 90.30 46.08
C ASN A 131 50.61 91.19 45.21
N LEU A 132 51.16 92.14 44.47
CA LEU A 132 50.39 92.97 43.53
C LEU A 132 49.82 92.15 42.36
N GLN A 133 50.60 91.21 41.82
CA GLN A 133 50.10 90.28 40.79
C GLN A 133 48.96 89.43 41.34
N THR A 134 49.13 88.85 42.54
CA THR A 134 48.09 88.06 43.21
C THR A 134 46.81 88.87 43.45
N LEU A 135 46.93 90.15 43.84
CA LEU A 135 45.78 91.05 43.99
C LEU A 135 45.09 91.33 42.65
N LEU A 136 45.85 91.52 41.57
CA LEU A 136 45.30 91.72 40.22
C LEU A 136 44.57 90.49 39.70
N ASP A 137 45.16 89.30 39.91
CA ASP A 137 44.55 88.02 39.53
C ASP A 137 43.26 87.78 40.31
N TYR A 138 43.25 88.09 41.62
CA TYR A 138 42.04 88.01 42.44
C TYR A 138 40.95 88.96 41.95
N ILE A 139 41.28 90.22 41.63
CA ILE A 139 40.30 91.20 41.15
C ILE A 139 39.75 90.79 39.77
N GLU A 140 40.58 90.26 38.88
CA GLU A 140 40.15 89.75 37.58
C GLU A 140 39.20 88.56 37.70
N VAL A 141 39.49 87.62 38.61
CA VAL A 141 38.60 86.49 38.94
C VAL A 141 37.28 87.00 39.53
N ALA A 142 37.34 87.96 40.45
CA ALA A 142 36.15 88.55 41.07
C ALA A 142 35.28 89.35 40.07
N ASP A 143 35.88 90.12 39.16
CA ASP A 143 35.16 90.89 38.13
C ASP A 143 34.46 89.98 37.11
N ARG A 144 35.08 88.84 36.76
CA ARG A 144 34.46 87.84 35.88
C ARG A 144 33.33 87.08 36.54
N LEU A 145 33.45 86.74 37.82
CA LEU A 145 32.35 86.18 38.60
C LEU A 145 31.20 87.18 38.76
N ASP A 146 31.47 88.47 39.02
CA ASP A 146 30.42 89.50 39.05
C ASP A 146 29.79 89.73 37.67
N THR A 147 30.57 89.61 36.60
CA THR A 147 30.05 89.61 35.22
C THR A 147 29.10 88.45 34.98
N LEU A 148 29.47 87.22 35.36
CA LEU A 148 28.57 86.06 35.29
C LEU A 148 27.31 86.27 36.14
N ALA A 149 27.44 86.80 37.36
CA ALA A 149 26.32 87.10 38.25
C ALA A 149 25.34 88.12 37.66
N LYS A 150 25.84 89.16 36.97
CA LYS A 150 24.98 90.14 36.29
C LYS A 150 24.18 89.51 35.16
N HIS A 151 24.82 88.70 34.31
CA HIS A 151 24.17 88.09 33.15
C HIS A 151 23.17 86.99 33.54
N TRP A 152 23.47 86.22 34.59
CA TRP A 152 22.58 85.17 35.11
C TRP A 152 21.51 85.67 36.09
N SER A 153 21.57 86.93 36.53
CA SER A 153 20.67 87.49 37.57
C SER A 153 19.17 87.37 37.28
N GLN A 154 18.77 87.31 36.01
CA GLN A 154 17.38 87.15 35.60
C GLN A 154 16.89 85.69 35.59
N HIS A 155 17.81 84.73 35.79
CA HIS A 155 17.59 83.31 35.59
C HIS A 155 17.89 82.48 36.85
N THR A 156 18.91 82.85 37.63
CA THR A 156 19.28 82.18 38.88
C THR A 156 20.05 83.13 39.80
N ASP A 157 20.01 82.88 41.11
CA ASP A 157 20.74 83.65 42.11
C ASP A 157 21.84 82.77 42.73
N ILE A 158 23.09 82.97 42.31
CA ILE A 158 24.25 82.30 42.88
C ILE A 158 24.79 83.15 44.03
N PRO A 159 24.95 82.59 45.26
CA PRO A 159 25.38 83.35 46.42
C PRO A 159 26.76 84.01 46.24
N ARG A 160 26.77 85.35 46.09
CA ARG A 160 28.01 86.15 45.93
C ARG A 160 28.98 86.08 47.11
N LYS A 161 28.52 85.59 48.26
CA LYS A 161 29.33 85.41 49.49
C LYS A 161 29.97 84.02 49.60
N ALA A 162 29.67 83.11 48.69
CA ALA A 162 30.31 81.79 48.68
C ALA A 162 31.80 81.91 48.27
N PRO A 163 32.66 80.96 48.66
CA PRO A 163 34.02 80.85 48.14
C PRO A 163 34.06 80.89 46.61
N LEU A 164 35.12 81.49 46.03
CA LEU A 164 35.24 81.69 44.58
C LEU A 164 35.15 80.37 43.81
N SER A 165 35.78 79.31 44.31
CA SER A 165 35.74 77.96 43.72
C SER A 165 34.34 77.37 43.69
N ILE A 166 33.53 77.62 44.74
CA ILE A 166 32.13 77.19 44.80
C ILE A 166 31.28 77.99 43.80
N GLN A 167 31.51 79.31 43.69
CA GLN A 167 30.81 80.12 42.69
C GLN A 167 31.11 79.66 41.26
N LEU A 168 32.37 79.32 40.96
CA LEU A 168 32.74 78.76 39.65
C LEU A 168 32.04 77.42 39.40
N ALA A 169 32.07 76.50 40.37
CA ALA A 169 31.42 75.20 40.25
C ALA A 169 29.91 75.31 39.96
N GLU A 170 29.24 76.30 40.56
CA GLU A 170 27.82 76.60 40.26
C GLU A 170 27.64 77.16 38.84
N TYR A 171 28.51 78.02 38.33
CA TYR A 171 28.40 78.46 36.92
C TYR A 171 28.74 77.35 35.92
N GLU A 172 29.64 76.44 36.28
CA GLU A 172 29.93 75.24 35.48
C GLU A 172 28.74 74.30 35.40
N SER A 173 28.03 74.09 36.51
CA SER A 173 26.83 73.23 36.54
C SER A 173 25.67 73.80 35.72
N LEU A 174 25.65 75.12 35.46
CA LEU A 174 24.68 75.78 34.58
C LEU A 174 25.03 75.66 33.09
N TYR A 175 26.31 75.46 32.76
CA TYR A 175 26.79 75.47 31.37
C TYR A 175 26.33 74.26 30.56
N GLU A 176 26.44 73.06 31.12
CA GLU A 176 26.06 71.82 30.44
C GLU A 176 24.54 71.76 30.14
N PRO A 177 23.63 72.08 31.08
CA PRO A 177 22.20 72.21 30.81
C PRO A 177 21.88 73.20 29.69
N LEU A 178 22.56 74.35 29.67
CA LEU A 178 22.32 75.37 28.65
C LEU A 178 22.80 74.91 27.27
N THR A 179 23.96 74.24 27.21
CA THR A 179 24.48 73.63 25.98
C THR A 179 23.48 72.64 25.41
N ARG A 180 22.98 71.73 26.25
CA ARG A 180 22.02 70.69 25.87
C ARG A 180 20.64 71.26 25.52
N ALA A 181 20.22 72.35 26.16
CA ALA A 181 19.01 73.08 25.77
C ALA A 181 19.14 73.70 24.37
N LEU A 182 20.32 74.18 23.97
CA LEU A 182 20.58 74.73 22.63
C LEU A 182 20.54 73.67 21.52
N GLU A 183 20.88 72.41 21.82
CA GLU A 183 20.77 71.29 20.87
C GLU A 183 19.32 71.03 20.42
N LEU A 184 18.32 71.46 21.21
CA LEU A 184 16.91 71.39 20.84
C LEU A 184 16.59 72.22 19.58
N HIS A 185 17.36 73.27 19.32
CA HIS A 185 17.09 74.20 18.22
C HIS A 185 17.21 73.56 16.85
N GLU A 186 18.34 72.93 16.56
CA GLU A 186 18.61 72.26 15.29
C GLU A 186 17.55 71.19 15.01
N SER A 187 17.23 70.40 16.04
CA SER A 187 16.24 69.33 15.93
C SER A 187 14.82 69.89 15.72
N ALA A 188 14.47 71.03 16.34
CA ALA A 188 13.19 71.70 16.15
C ALA A 188 13.09 72.40 14.79
N MET A 189 14.18 72.97 14.27
CA MET A 189 14.22 73.57 12.94
C MET A 189 13.98 72.52 11.85
N GLU A 190 14.68 71.39 11.94
CA GLU A 190 14.51 70.29 10.99
C GLU A 190 13.06 69.74 11.02
N LEU A 191 12.46 69.64 12.21
CA LEU A 191 11.05 69.23 12.33
C LEU A 191 10.08 70.24 11.69
N ARG A 192 10.33 71.54 11.83
CA ARG A 192 9.51 72.60 11.22
C ARG A 192 9.58 72.59 9.69
N GLU A 193 10.76 72.32 9.14
CA GLU A 193 10.93 72.14 7.69
C GLU A 193 10.11 70.95 7.21
N ILE A 194 10.16 69.83 7.91
CA ILE A 194 9.38 68.63 7.58
C ILE A 194 7.87 68.91 7.66
N THR A 195 7.37 69.61 8.68
CA THR A 195 5.93 69.97 8.76
C THR A 195 5.51 70.96 7.67
N ALA A 196 6.37 71.91 7.31
CA ALA A 196 6.07 72.89 6.28
C ALA A 196 5.98 72.26 4.87
N GLU A 197 6.85 71.29 4.58
CA GLU A 197 6.83 70.54 3.32
C GLU A 197 5.68 69.51 3.24
N ASN A 198 5.07 69.15 4.37
CA ASN A 198 4.07 68.08 4.47
C ASN A 198 2.83 68.54 5.27
N PRO A 199 1.87 69.23 4.62
CA PRO A 199 0.70 69.80 5.30
C PRO A 199 -0.21 68.78 6.02
N GLU A 200 -0.08 67.50 5.69
CA GLU A 200 -0.81 66.40 6.34
C GLU A 200 -0.25 66.03 7.72
N ILE A 201 0.95 66.51 8.08
CA ILE A 201 1.56 66.29 9.40
C ILE A 201 1.09 67.40 10.34
N PHE A 202 0.57 67.00 11.50
CA PHE A 202 0.17 67.95 12.55
C PHE A 202 1.36 68.77 13.04
N GLU A 203 1.29 70.09 12.87
CA GLU A 203 2.28 71.02 13.40
C GLU A 203 1.96 71.33 14.89
N PRO A 204 2.86 70.97 15.83
CA PRO A 204 2.66 71.27 17.23
C PRO A 204 2.88 72.76 17.53
N HIS A 205 2.27 73.22 18.62
CA HIS A 205 2.64 74.48 19.23
C HIS A 205 4.02 74.33 19.87
N TRP A 206 5.07 74.76 19.17
CA TRP A 206 6.47 74.55 19.56
C TRP A 206 6.87 75.05 20.96
N HIS A 207 6.14 76.01 21.52
CA HIS A 207 6.39 76.53 22.87
C HIS A 207 5.79 75.66 23.99
N ASP A 208 4.93 74.70 23.63
CA ASP A 208 4.22 73.80 24.54
C ASP A 208 4.68 72.34 24.30
N ILE A 209 5.37 71.78 25.30
CA ILE A 209 5.88 70.42 25.22
C ILE A 209 4.77 69.37 25.14
N GLU A 210 3.59 69.64 25.73
CA GLU A 210 2.45 68.71 25.66
C GLU A 210 1.89 68.66 24.23
N SER A 211 1.90 69.78 23.50
CA SER A 211 1.57 69.80 22.07
C SER A 211 2.54 68.96 21.23
N ILE A 212 3.85 69.00 21.54
CA ILE A 212 4.87 68.15 20.89
C ILE A 212 4.65 66.66 21.23
N ARG A 213 4.36 66.32 22.50
CA ARG A 213 3.99 64.96 22.92
C ARG A 213 2.73 64.47 22.20
N HIS A 214 1.74 65.34 22.03
CA HIS A 214 0.51 65.04 21.31
C HIS A 214 0.78 64.77 19.83
N ALA A 215 1.61 65.58 19.17
CA ALA A 215 2.02 65.36 17.78
C ALA A 215 2.70 63.99 17.59
N ARG A 216 3.59 63.58 18.52
CA ARG A 216 4.17 62.23 18.52
C ARG A 216 3.09 61.16 18.61
N THR A 217 2.17 61.32 19.55
CA THR A 217 1.12 60.34 19.82
C THR A 217 0.20 60.16 18.61
N MET A 218 -0.18 61.26 17.95
CA MET A 218 -1.00 61.22 16.72
C MET A 218 -0.28 60.51 15.57
N LEU A 219 1.03 60.74 15.42
CA LEU A 219 1.82 60.05 14.41
C LEU A 219 1.90 58.54 14.67
N ILE A 220 2.16 58.14 15.92
CA ILE A 220 2.18 56.72 16.32
C ILE A 220 0.81 56.09 16.10
N ALA A 221 -0.27 56.78 16.47
CA ALA A 221 -1.63 56.28 16.27
C ALA A 221 -1.93 56.05 14.78
N ASN A 222 -1.54 56.97 13.90
CA ASN A 222 -1.69 56.83 12.46
C ASN A 222 -0.85 55.67 11.89
N ASP A 223 0.39 55.50 12.37
CA ASP A 223 1.22 54.37 11.94
C ASP A 223 0.66 53.02 12.43
N VAL A 224 0.11 52.97 13.64
CA VAL A 224 -0.58 51.77 14.17
C VAL A 224 -1.86 51.48 13.39
N GLU A 225 -2.63 52.50 13.04
CA GLU A 225 -3.85 52.35 12.23
C GLU A 225 -3.51 51.87 10.81
N ALA A 226 -2.49 52.46 10.18
CA ALA A 226 -2.00 52.02 8.88
C ALA A 226 -1.49 50.57 8.93
N TYR A 227 -0.75 50.20 9.98
CA TYR A 227 -0.30 48.83 10.20
C TYR A 227 -1.49 47.88 10.42
N MET A 228 -2.50 48.29 11.18
CA MET A 228 -3.71 47.50 11.39
C MET A 228 -4.45 47.29 10.06
N MET A 229 -4.61 48.32 9.24
CA MET A 229 -5.23 48.21 7.91
C MET A 229 -4.43 47.27 7.00
N GLN A 230 -3.09 47.39 6.98
CA GLN A 230 -2.22 46.48 6.22
C GLN A 230 -2.31 45.04 6.72
N ALA A 231 -2.32 44.83 8.03
CA ALA A 231 -2.44 43.51 8.65
C ALA A 231 -3.82 42.89 8.42
N GLN A 232 -4.89 43.68 8.37
CA GLN A 232 -6.25 43.23 8.04
C GLN A 232 -6.44 42.93 6.55
N HIS A 233 -5.72 43.63 5.67
CA HIS A 233 -5.86 43.49 4.22
C HIS A 233 -5.80 42.04 3.72
N PRO A 234 -4.81 41.19 4.07
CA PRO A 234 -4.78 39.80 3.64
C PRO A 234 -5.97 38.99 4.18
N PHE A 235 -6.41 39.23 5.42
CA PHE A 235 -7.59 38.56 5.97
C PHE A 235 -8.87 38.97 5.25
N ASN A 236 -9.05 40.25 4.92
CA ASN A 236 -10.20 40.74 4.17
C ASN A 236 -10.22 40.18 2.74
N GLN A 237 -9.06 40.12 2.08
CA GLN A 237 -8.94 39.47 0.77
C GLN A 237 -9.30 37.98 0.83
N MET A 238 -8.82 37.30 1.87
CA MET A 238 -9.08 35.89 2.08
C MET A 238 -10.55 35.61 2.43
N GLU A 239 -11.14 36.42 3.31
CA GLU A 239 -12.55 36.36 3.66
C GLU A 239 -13.42 36.58 2.42
N LYS A 240 -13.12 37.61 1.60
CA LYS A 240 -13.84 37.88 0.36
C LYS A 240 -13.80 36.68 -0.59
N LYS A 241 -12.62 36.10 -0.82
CA LYS A 241 -12.47 34.91 -1.67
C LYS A 241 -13.25 33.71 -1.12
N LEU A 242 -13.15 33.43 0.18
CA LEU A 242 -13.88 32.34 0.81
C LEU A 242 -15.39 32.55 0.72
N LEU A 243 -15.86 33.77 0.94
CA LEU A 243 -17.26 34.14 0.82
C LEU A 243 -17.78 33.95 -0.62
N GLU A 244 -17.04 34.43 -1.63
CA GLU A 244 -17.38 34.19 -3.05
C GLU A 244 -17.51 32.70 -3.37
N LEU A 245 -16.63 31.87 -2.81
CA LEU A 245 -16.66 30.41 -2.99
C LEU A 245 -17.84 29.74 -2.25
N THR A 246 -18.27 30.28 -1.10
CA THR A 246 -19.42 29.73 -0.37
C THR A 246 -20.75 29.91 -1.12
N PHE A 247 -20.88 30.94 -1.95
CA PHE A 247 -22.09 31.20 -2.74
C PHE A 247 -22.25 30.31 -3.98
N GLN A 248 -21.27 29.47 -4.31
CA GLN A 248 -21.37 28.54 -5.42
C GLN A 248 -22.36 27.40 -5.09
N GLU A 249 -23.19 27.02 -6.05
CA GLU A 249 -24.06 25.84 -5.91
C GLU A 249 -23.18 24.59 -5.64
N GLN A 250 -23.47 23.87 -4.55
CA GLN A 250 -22.68 22.72 -4.05
C GLN A 250 -21.33 23.04 -3.40
N SER A 251 -21.17 24.22 -2.78
CA SER A 251 -19.99 24.51 -1.96
C SER A 251 -19.91 23.54 -0.75
N HIS A 252 -18.71 23.01 -0.47
CA HIS A 252 -18.53 22.06 0.62
C HIS A 252 -18.54 22.81 1.98
N PRO A 253 -19.17 22.28 3.06
CA PRO A 253 -19.29 22.96 4.36
C PRO A 253 -17.97 23.40 5.00
N ILE A 254 -16.85 22.84 4.54
CA ILE A 254 -15.50 23.23 4.96
C ILE A 254 -15.19 24.69 4.64
N LEU A 255 -15.75 25.25 3.55
CA LEU A 255 -15.53 26.63 3.15
C LEU A 255 -16.21 27.60 4.11
N GLU A 256 -17.42 27.28 4.59
CA GLU A 256 -18.10 28.06 5.62
C GLU A 256 -17.35 28.00 6.96
N ARG A 257 -16.81 26.84 7.33
CA ARG A 257 -16.01 26.70 8.56
C ARG A 257 -14.66 27.42 8.46
N LEU A 258 -14.00 27.39 7.30
CA LEU A 258 -12.79 28.17 7.03
C LEU A 258 -13.10 29.67 7.06
N LEU A 259 -14.21 30.10 6.46
CA LEU A 259 -14.68 31.49 6.51
C LEU A 259 -14.94 31.93 7.96
N GLN A 260 -15.60 31.10 8.76
CA GLN A 260 -15.86 31.38 10.16
C GLN A 260 -14.55 31.44 10.98
N ALA A 261 -13.60 30.55 10.71
CA ALA A 261 -12.29 30.56 11.35
C ALA A 261 -11.50 31.84 11.01
N VAL A 262 -11.56 32.30 9.75
CA VAL A 262 -10.94 33.58 9.34
C VAL A 262 -11.61 34.77 10.02
N ARG A 263 -12.95 34.82 10.05
CA ARG A 263 -13.72 35.88 10.72
C ARG A 263 -13.43 35.95 12.23
N ASN A 264 -13.37 34.79 12.88
CA ASN A 264 -13.13 34.68 14.31
C ASN A 264 -11.64 34.76 14.68
N ARG A 265 -10.73 34.79 13.69
CA ARG A 265 -9.28 34.66 13.88
C ARG A 265 -8.86 33.40 14.66
N ASP A 266 -9.60 32.29 14.47
CA ASP A 266 -9.32 31.02 15.11
C ASP A 266 -8.29 30.21 14.31
N GLN A 267 -7.03 30.31 14.72
CA GLN A 267 -5.91 29.60 14.10
C GLN A 267 -6.07 28.07 14.18
N LYS A 268 -6.61 27.54 15.29
CA LYS A 268 -6.71 26.09 15.51
C LYS A 268 -7.76 25.49 14.58
N GLN A 269 -8.92 26.14 14.50
CA GLN A 269 -9.98 25.74 13.59
C GLN A 269 -9.53 25.85 12.13
N TYR A 270 -8.87 26.94 11.76
CA TYR A 270 -8.35 27.13 10.40
C TYR A 270 -7.38 25.99 10.00
N HIS A 271 -6.43 25.64 10.88
CA HIS A 271 -5.49 24.56 10.61
C HIS A 271 -6.18 23.20 10.49
N ALA A 272 -7.13 22.90 11.39
CA ALA A 272 -7.89 21.65 11.36
C ALA A 272 -8.67 21.50 10.05
N GLU A 273 -9.36 22.55 9.61
CA GLU A 273 -10.12 22.51 8.36
C GLU A 273 -9.20 22.49 7.13
N LEU A 274 -8.05 23.16 7.15
CA LEU A 274 -7.09 23.06 6.05
C LEU A 274 -6.50 21.65 5.91
N LYS A 275 -6.32 20.93 7.03
CA LYS A 275 -5.94 19.51 7.04
C LYS A 275 -7.05 18.61 6.48
N ASN A 276 -8.30 18.87 6.87
CA ASN A 276 -9.47 18.18 6.30
C ASN A 276 -9.54 18.40 4.78
N LEU A 277 -9.30 19.62 4.30
CA LEU A 277 -9.28 19.95 2.88
C LEU A 277 -8.21 19.15 2.13
N HIS A 278 -6.98 19.09 2.65
CA HIS A 278 -5.92 18.26 2.08
C HIS A 278 -6.30 16.77 2.06
N THR A 279 -6.99 16.30 3.10
CA THR A 279 -7.47 14.92 3.18
C THR A 279 -8.52 14.66 2.11
N PHE A 280 -9.44 15.59 1.87
CA PHE A 280 -10.43 15.50 0.79
C PHE A 280 -9.80 15.54 -0.60
N TYR A 281 -8.78 16.38 -0.83
CA TYR A 281 -8.04 16.36 -2.10
C TYR A 281 -7.35 15.02 -2.34
N LYS A 282 -6.71 14.45 -1.32
CA LYS A 282 -6.10 13.12 -1.42
C LYS A 282 -7.15 12.04 -1.67
N LEU A 283 -8.26 12.07 -0.94
CA LEU A 283 -9.37 11.15 -1.16
C LEU A 283 -9.96 11.28 -2.56
N ARG A 284 -10.02 12.49 -3.12
CA ARG A 284 -10.44 12.71 -4.51
C ARG A 284 -9.45 12.10 -5.49
N GLU A 285 -8.15 12.31 -5.33
CA GLU A 285 -7.14 11.67 -6.18
C GLU A 285 -7.21 10.14 -6.11
N ASP A 286 -7.34 9.59 -4.90
CA ASP A 286 -7.50 8.15 -4.68
C ASP A 286 -8.81 7.64 -5.31
N PHE A 287 -9.91 8.39 -5.20
CA PHE A 287 -11.20 8.07 -5.82
C PHE A 287 -11.15 8.12 -7.35
N ASP A 288 -10.51 9.15 -7.93
CA ASP A 288 -10.33 9.30 -9.36
C ASP A 288 -9.43 8.17 -9.91
N ARG A 289 -8.32 7.89 -9.24
CA ARG A 289 -7.44 6.75 -9.56
C ARG A 289 -8.19 5.43 -9.47
N ARG A 290 -8.97 5.23 -8.40
CA ARG A 290 -9.83 4.05 -8.25
C ARG A 290 -10.77 3.93 -9.44
N ASN A 291 -11.47 4.98 -9.83
CA ASN A 291 -12.40 4.94 -10.97
C ASN A 291 -11.69 4.62 -12.29
N VAL A 292 -10.50 5.17 -12.53
CA VAL A 292 -9.68 4.82 -13.71
C VAL A 292 -9.32 3.34 -13.71
N LEU A 293 -8.92 2.79 -12.57
CA LEU A 293 -8.59 1.37 -12.44
C LEU A 293 -9.82 0.46 -12.59
N LEU A 294 -10.95 0.85 -11.98
CA LEU A 294 -12.22 0.12 -12.11
C LEU A 294 -12.71 0.13 -13.56
N ASN A 295 -12.58 1.24 -14.30
CA ASN A 295 -12.93 1.30 -15.72
C ASN A 295 -12.05 0.36 -16.56
N LYS A 296 -10.73 0.33 -16.32
CA LYS A 296 -9.84 -0.64 -16.98
C LYS A 296 -10.26 -2.08 -16.68
N LEU A 297 -10.58 -2.38 -15.41
CA LEU A 297 -11.06 -3.70 -15.00
C LEU A 297 -12.44 -4.03 -15.58
N MET A 298 -13.30 -3.05 -15.82
CA MET A 298 -14.61 -3.26 -16.43
C MET A 298 -14.47 -3.78 -17.86
N ASP A 299 -13.53 -3.20 -18.62
CA ASP A 299 -13.27 -3.61 -20.00
C ASP A 299 -12.57 -4.97 -20.10
N THR A 300 -11.66 -5.27 -19.16
CA THR A 300 -10.82 -6.48 -19.24
C THR A 300 -11.32 -7.65 -18.40
N ALA A 301 -11.93 -7.41 -17.25
CA ALA A 301 -12.27 -8.41 -16.23
C ALA A 301 -13.53 -8.04 -15.40
N PRO A 302 -14.72 -7.93 -16.02
CA PRO A 302 -15.94 -7.44 -15.37
C PRO A 302 -16.44 -8.33 -14.22
N LYS A 303 -16.20 -9.65 -14.28
CA LYS A 303 -16.55 -10.58 -13.20
C LYS A 303 -15.74 -10.31 -11.92
N LEU A 304 -14.43 -10.07 -12.08
CA LEU A 304 -13.54 -9.73 -10.96
C LEU A 304 -13.94 -8.38 -10.34
N LEU A 305 -14.23 -7.39 -11.19
CA LEU A 305 -14.74 -6.10 -10.75
C LEU A 305 -16.00 -6.23 -9.89
N LYS A 306 -16.98 -7.02 -10.35
CA LYS A 306 -18.23 -7.27 -9.61
C LYS A 306 -17.96 -7.93 -8.26
N ALA A 307 -17.04 -8.91 -8.20
CA ALA A 307 -16.68 -9.57 -6.95
C ALA A 307 -16.03 -8.59 -5.95
N ILE A 308 -15.07 -7.78 -6.40
CA ILE A 308 -14.43 -6.76 -5.56
C ILE A 308 -15.48 -5.78 -5.04
N LEU A 309 -16.37 -5.25 -5.89
CA LEU A 309 -17.39 -4.28 -5.46
C LEU A 309 -18.40 -4.86 -4.46
N LEU A 310 -18.67 -6.17 -4.50
CA LEU A 310 -19.59 -6.84 -3.56
C LEU A 310 -18.95 -7.12 -2.20
N SER A 311 -17.64 -7.41 -2.15
CA SER A 311 -17.00 -7.93 -0.94
C SER A 311 -15.64 -7.31 -0.60
N TYR A 312 -15.35 -6.09 -1.06
CA TYR A 312 -14.05 -5.43 -0.85
C TYR A 312 -13.60 -5.31 0.62
N ASN A 313 -14.51 -5.40 1.59
CA ASN A 313 -14.21 -5.33 3.02
C ASN A 313 -13.90 -6.71 3.65
N ASP A 314 -14.04 -7.80 2.91
CA ASP A 314 -13.73 -9.14 3.43
C ASP A 314 -12.22 -9.33 3.54
N SER A 315 -11.75 -9.76 4.71
CA SER A 315 -10.33 -10.00 4.99
C SER A 315 -9.69 -11.07 4.09
N GLU A 316 -10.49 -11.92 3.45
CA GLU A 316 -10.00 -12.89 2.47
C GLU A 316 -9.32 -12.23 1.26
N TRP A 317 -9.66 -10.98 0.93
CA TRP A 317 -9.04 -10.29 -0.19
C TRP A 317 -7.55 -10.04 0.01
N ASP A 318 -7.09 -9.87 1.25
CA ASP A 318 -5.66 -9.70 1.53
C ASP A 318 -4.86 -10.94 1.08
N GLU A 319 -5.34 -12.13 1.41
CA GLU A 319 -4.70 -13.39 0.97
C GLU A 319 -4.85 -13.60 -0.54
N LYS A 320 -6.03 -13.30 -1.11
CA LYS A 320 -6.28 -13.40 -2.56
C LYS A 320 -5.36 -12.47 -3.36
N MET A 321 -5.10 -11.26 -2.87
CA MET A 321 -4.23 -10.28 -3.52
C MET A 321 -2.76 -10.69 -3.51
N ILE A 322 -2.29 -11.37 -2.45
CA ILE A 322 -0.94 -11.93 -2.40
C ILE A 322 -0.72 -12.94 -3.54
N ARG A 323 -1.74 -13.75 -3.87
CA ARG A 323 -1.67 -14.76 -4.93
C ARG A 323 -2.20 -14.29 -6.28
N PHE A 324 -2.59 -13.02 -6.41
CA PHE A 324 -3.27 -12.51 -7.61
C PHE A 324 -2.48 -12.73 -8.89
N GLY A 325 -1.17 -12.49 -8.88
CA GLY A 325 -0.33 -12.69 -10.06
C GLY A 325 -0.34 -14.14 -10.57
N ALA A 326 -0.27 -15.11 -9.66
CA ALA A 326 -0.34 -16.54 -10.01
C ALA A 326 -1.74 -16.91 -10.55
N ALA A 327 -2.80 -16.43 -9.90
CA ALA A 327 -4.17 -16.66 -10.35
C ALA A 327 -4.46 -16.02 -11.73
N TRP A 328 -3.93 -14.82 -11.98
CA TRP A 328 -4.06 -14.14 -13.26
C TRP A 328 -3.32 -14.89 -14.38
N ASN A 329 -2.09 -15.34 -14.12
CA ASN A 329 -1.35 -16.16 -15.08
C ASN A 329 -2.05 -17.47 -15.41
N TRP A 330 -2.66 -18.10 -14.40
CA TRP A 330 -3.50 -19.29 -14.61
C TRP A 330 -4.70 -18.98 -15.51
N ALA A 331 -5.45 -17.92 -15.23
CA ALA A 331 -6.58 -17.51 -16.05
C ALA A 331 -6.18 -17.15 -17.49
N CYS A 332 -5.01 -16.52 -17.68
CA CYS A 332 -4.46 -16.27 -19.02
C CYS A 332 -4.10 -17.56 -19.75
N ALA A 333 -3.49 -18.55 -19.06
CA ALA A 333 -3.17 -19.84 -19.64
C ALA A 333 -4.43 -20.62 -20.02
N GLU A 334 -5.45 -20.61 -19.16
CA GLU A 334 -6.77 -21.18 -19.43
C GLU A 334 -7.44 -20.51 -20.63
N ALA A 335 -7.52 -19.18 -20.68
CA ALA A 335 -8.09 -18.46 -21.82
C ALA A 335 -7.29 -18.66 -23.12
N TRP A 336 -5.97 -18.79 -23.03
CA TRP A 336 -5.14 -19.14 -24.19
C TRP A 336 -5.42 -20.56 -24.68
N LEU A 337 -5.55 -21.52 -23.76
CA LEU A 337 -5.95 -22.89 -24.08
C LEU A 337 -7.34 -22.92 -24.69
N GLU A 338 -8.32 -22.19 -24.16
CA GLU A 338 -9.68 -22.09 -24.72
C GLU A 338 -9.70 -21.45 -26.11
N ARG A 339 -8.91 -20.39 -26.35
CA ARG A 339 -8.82 -19.76 -27.68
C ARG A 339 -8.11 -20.65 -28.70
N THR A 340 -7.11 -21.39 -28.26
CA THR A 340 -6.34 -22.30 -29.12
C THR A 340 -7.12 -23.60 -29.37
N ARG A 341 -7.93 -24.03 -28.39
CA ARG A 341 -8.97 -25.04 -28.56
C ARG A 341 -10.18 -24.41 -29.26
N SER A 342 -10.10 -24.21 -30.57
CA SER A 342 -11.36 -24.10 -31.30
C SER A 342 -12.07 -25.45 -31.10
N GLN A 343 -13.24 -25.43 -30.45
CA GLN A 343 -14.01 -26.64 -30.17
C GLN A 343 -14.28 -27.44 -31.47
N GLN A 344 -14.38 -26.70 -32.58
CA GLN A 344 -14.48 -27.24 -33.94
C GLN A 344 -13.23 -28.02 -34.38
N ASP A 345 -12.01 -27.57 -34.04
CA ASP A 345 -10.80 -28.32 -34.37
C ASP A 345 -10.68 -29.60 -33.55
N GLN A 346 -11.08 -29.59 -32.27
CA GLN A 346 -11.06 -30.81 -31.46
C GLN A 346 -12.07 -31.84 -31.94
N GLU A 347 -13.33 -31.45 -32.16
CA GLU A 347 -14.37 -32.34 -32.69
C GLU A 347 -13.99 -32.88 -34.07
N ARG A 348 -13.43 -32.02 -34.94
CA ARG A 348 -12.90 -32.46 -36.24
C ARG A 348 -11.75 -33.45 -36.11
N LEU A 349 -10.75 -33.16 -35.27
CA LEU A 349 -9.58 -34.03 -35.08
C LEU A 349 -9.96 -35.37 -34.42
N GLU A 350 -10.93 -35.36 -33.49
CA GLU A 350 -11.44 -36.57 -32.85
C GLU A 350 -12.20 -37.42 -33.88
N LEU A 351 -13.04 -36.81 -34.72
CA LEU A 351 -13.70 -37.50 -35.83
C LEU A 351 -12.70 -38.05 -36.85
N GLU A 352 -11.68 -37.28 -37.23
CA GLU A 352 -10.60 -37.72 -38.13
C GLU A 352 -9.81 -38.88 -37.52
N TYR A 353 -9.51 -38.82 -36.22
CA TYR A 353 -8.84 -39.88 -35.49
C TYR A 353 -9.68 -41.16 -35.43
N GLU A 354 -10.96 -41.07 -35.07
CA GLU A 354 -11.88 -42.21 -35.03
C GLU A 354 -12.04 -42.84 -36.42
N THR A 355 -12.21 -42.00 -37.46
CA THR A 355 -12.29 -42.45 -38.85
C THR A 355 -11.01 -43.16 -39.27
N ALA A 356 -9.84 -42.59 -38.98
CA ALA A 356 -8.55 -43.19 -39.29
C ALA A 356 -8.35 -44.53 -38.54
N GLN A 357 -8.72 -44.60 -37.27
CA GLN A 357 -8.68 -45.82 -36.47
C GLN A 357 -9.60 -46.90 -37.05
N GLN A 358 -10.81 -46.54 -37.48
CA GLN A 358 -11.73 -47.47 -38.13
C GLN A 358 -11.13 -48.00 -39.44
N VAL A 359 -10.59 -47.12 -40.29
CA VAL A 359 -9.93 -47.51 -41.55
C VAL A 359 -8.75 -48.44 -41.28
N ILE A 360 -7.92 -48.14 -40.28
CA ILE A 360 -6.80 -49.01 -39.86
C ILE A 360 -7.31 -50.40 -39.45
N ARG A 361 -8.35 -50.48 -38.60
CA ARG A 361 -8.92 -51.76 -38.18
C ARG A 361 -9.47 -52.56 -39.35
N GLU A 362 -10.21 -51.91 -40.26
CA GLU A 362 -10.77 -52.56 -41.45
C GLU A 362 -9.67 -53.09 -42.37
N LEU A 363 -8.64 -52.28 -42.64
CA LEU A 363 -7.51 -52.68 -43.49
C LEU A 363 -6.69 -53.80 -42.84
N LEU A 364 -6.39 -53.71 -41.54
CA LEU A 364 -5.69 -54.77 -40.82
C LEU A 364 -6.49 -56.07 -40.84
N THR A 365 -7.81 -56.01 -40.60
CA THR A 365 -8.67 -57.19 -40.65
C THR A 365 -8.67 -57.82 -42.04
N LYS A 366 -8.75 -57.02 -43.11
CA LYS A 366 -8.67 -57.51 -44.48
C LYS A 366 -7.30 -58.14 -44.76
N LEU A 367 -6.22 -57.46 -44.39
CA LEU A 367 -4.86 -57.94 -44.61
C LEU A 367 -4.61 -59.26 -43.87
N THR A 368 -4.89 -59.31 -42.57
CA THR A 368 -4.70 -60.52 -41.76
C THR A 368 -5.58 -61.67 -42.25
N THR A 369 -6.79 -61.39 -42.71
CA THR A 369 -7.67 -62.41 -43.32
C THR A 369 -7.06 -62.96 -44.60
N VAL A 370 -6.59 -62.09 -45.50
CA VAL A 370 -5.98 -62.52 -46.78
C VAL A 370 -4.69 -63.29 -46.53
N GLU A 371 -3.80 -62.79 -45.67
CA GLU A 371 -2.55 -63.46 -45.32
C GLU A 371 -2.78 -64.81 -44.63
N ALA A 372 -3.75 -64.90 -43.71
CA ALA A 372 -4.09 -66.14 -43.04
C ALA A 372 -4.66 -67.19 -44.02
N TRP A 373 -5.54 -66.77 -44.93
CA TRP A 373 -6.06 -67.68 -45.97
C TRP A 373 -4.99 -68.09 -46.97
N ASP A 374 -4.15 -67.17 -47.43
CA ASP A 374 -3.04 -67.48 -48.35
C ASP A 374 -2.05 -68.46 -47.72
N HIS A 375 -1.66 -68.23 -46.46
CA HIS A 375 -0.81 -69.15 -45.70
C HIS A 375 -1.45 -70.54 -45.52
N CYS A 376 -2.74 -70.59 -45.20
CA CYS A 376 -3.50 -71.83 -45.08
C CYS A 376 -3.58 -72.58 -46.42
N PHE A 377 -4.01 -71.92 -47.50
CA PHE A 377 -4.19 -72.55 -48.81
C PHE A 377 -2.87 -72.92 -49.50
N SER A 378 -1.79 -72.16 -49.30
CA SER A 378 -0.48 -72.46 -49.89
C SER A 378 0.18 -73.70 -49.30
N ARG A 379 -0.15 -74.05 -48.05
CA ARG A 379 0.39 -75.23 -47.34
C ARG A 379 -0.54 -76.44 -47.36
N MET A 380 -1.83 -76.23 -47.62
CA MET A 380 -2.84 -77.28 -47.60
C MET A 380 -2.78 -78.16 -48.86
N THR A 381 -2.59 -79.46 -48.67
CA THR A 381 -2.78 -80.46 -49.73
C THR A 381 -4.27 -80.74 -49.96
N GLU A 382 -4.62 -81.29 -51.13
CA GLU A 382 -6.00 -81.69 -51.42
C GLU A 382 -6.52 -82.75 -50.43
N HIS A 383 -5.63 -83.61 -49.90
CA HIS A 383 -5.95 -84.57 -48.85
C HIS A 383 -6.40 -83.86 -47.57
N GLU A 384 -5.59 -82.94 -47.06
CA GLU A 384 -5.90 -82.18 -45.84
C GLU A 384 -7.17 -81.32 -46.02
N ARG A 385 -7.40 -80.75 -47.22
CA ARG A 385 -8.62 -80.00 -47.54
C ARG A 385 -9.88 -80.86 -47.44
N GLN A 386 -9.84 -82.09 -47.94
CA GLN A 386 -10.96 -83.03 -47.86
C GLN A 386 -11.24 -83.44 -46.42
N HIS A 387 -10.19 -83.71 -45.64
CA HIS A 387 -10.30 -84.03 -44.22
C HIS A 387 -10.84 -82.84 -43.40
N LEU A 388 -10.45 -81.61 -43.70
CA LEU A 388 -11.02 -80.41 -43.09
C LEU A 388 -12.53 -80.27 -43.35
N LEU A 389 -12.98 -80.44 -44.60
CA LEU A 389 -14.40 -80.41 -44.94
C LEU A 389 -15.19 -81.55 -44.29
N ALA A 390 -14.59 -82.74 -44.20
CA ALA A 390 -15.20 -83.90 -43.55
C ALA A 390 -15.31 -83.69 -42.03
N TRP A 391 -14.28 -83.10 -41.41
CA TRP A 391 -14.28 -82.69 -40.01
C TRP A 391 -15.41 -81.71 -39.72
N THR A 392 -15.55 -80.64 -40.51
CA THR A 392 -16.64 -79.65 -40.32
C THR A 392 -18.01 -80.31 -40.37
N LYS A 393 -18.24 -81.23 -41.32
CA LYS A 393 -19.50 -81.99 -41.43
C LYS A 393 -19.71 -82.92 -40.23
N ALA A 394 -18.66 -83.58 -39.74
CA ALA A 394 -18.73 -84.46 -38.58
C ALA A 394 -19.08 -83.65 -37.31
N VAL A 395 -18.44 -82.51 -37.09
CA VAL A 395 -18.69 -81.61 -35.95
C VAL A 395 -20.10 -81.02 -35.96
N GLN A 396 -20.63 -80.66 -37.13
CA GLN A 396 -22.02 -80.23 -37.29
C GLN A 396 -23.02 -81.33 -36.91
N ARG A 397 -22.74 -82.58 -37.32
CA ARG A 397 -23.60 -83.74 -37.01
C ARG A 397 -23.57 -84.17 -35.54
N ILE A 398 -22.51 -83.84 -34.80
CA ILE A 398 -22.47 -84.02 -33.33
C ILE A 398 -23.55 -83.14 -32.67
N GLY A 399 -23.76 -81.91 -33.15
CA GLY A 399 -24.82 -81.01 -32.68
C GLY A 399 -24.87 -80.87 -31.15
N LYS A 400 -26.04 -81.12 -30.55
CA LYS A 400 -26.25 -81.11 -29.07
C LYS A 400 -25.79 -82.39 -28.36
N GLY A 401 -25.10 -83.32 -29.03
CA GLY A 401 -24.54 -84.54 -28.42
C GLY A 401 -25.55 -85.63 -28.01
N LYS A 402 -26.83 -85.51 -28.38
CA LYS A 402 -27.92 -86.42 -27.93
C LYS A 402 -28.41 -87.45 -28.98
N GLY A 403 -27.76 -87.54 -30.14
CA GLY A 403 -28.16 -88.43 -31.23
C GLY A 403 -27.60 -89.85 -31.14
N LYS A 404 -28.30 -90.83 -31.73
CA LYS A 404 -27.92 -92.26 -31.74
C LYS A 404 -26.52 -92.53 -32.34
N TYR A 405 -26.09 -91.74 -33.32
CA TYR A 405 -24.81 -91.91 -34.03
C TYR A 405 -23.72 -90.92 -33.57
N VAL A 406 -23.93 -90.19 -32.47
CA VAL A 406 -22.99 -89.16 -32.00
C VAL A 406 -21.57 -89.71 -31.76
N ASN A 407 -21.44 -90.90 -31.18
CA ASN A 407 -20.12 -91.50 -30.93
C ASN A 407 -19.39 -91.83 -32.24
N GLN A 408 -20.10 -92.23 -33.30
CA GLN A 408 -19.50 -92.44 -34.61
C GLN A 408 -19.05 -91.11 -35.23
N HIS A 409 -19.85 -90.05 -35.08
CA HIS A 409 -19.48 -88.72 -35.55
C HIS A 409 -18.32 -88.10 -34.76
N ARG A 410 -18.21 -88.35 -33.44
CA ARG A 410 -17.04 -87.96 -32.62
C ARG A 410 -15.78 -88.66 -33.10
N LYS A 411 -15.84 -89.98 -33.32
CA LYS A 411 -14.70 -90.75 -33.84
C LYS A 411 -14.27 -90.26 -35.23
N ALA A 412 -15.22 -90.02 -36.13
CA ALA A 412 -14.93 -89.45 -37.44
C ALA A 412 -14.32 -88.03 -37.34
N ALA A 413 -14.80 -87.20 -36.40
CA ALA A 413 -14.20 -85.88 -36.16
C ALA A 413 -12.75 -86.01 -35.66
N GLN A 414 -12.46 -86.93 -34.74
CA GLN A 414 -11.09 -87.18 -34.26
C GLN A 414 -10.17 -87.63 -35.40
N GLU A 415 -10.59 -88.62 -36.19
CA GLU A 415 -9.82 -89.14 -37.33
C GLU A 415 -9.56 -88.05 -38.39
N HIS A 416 -10.58 -87.27 -38.75
CA HIS A 416 -10.39 -86.20 -39.74
C HIS A 416 -9.55 -85.04 -39.21
N LEU A 417 -9.61 -84.73 -37.91
CA LEU A 417 -8.79 -83.68 -37.31
C LEU A 417 -7.32 -84.07 -37.30
N GLU A 418 -6.98 -85.32 -36.96
CA GLU A 418 -5.59 -85.81 -36.95
C GLU A 418 -4.90 -85.57 -38.30
N GLU A 419 -5.63 -85.77 -39.39
CA GLU A 419 -5.13 -85.65 -40.77
C GLU A 419 -5.05 -84.21 -41.30
N CYS A 420 -5.70 -83.23 -40.66
CA CYS A 420 -5.69 -81.82 -41.12
C CYS A 420 -5.21 -80.81 -40.07
N ARG A 421 -4.89 -81.26 -38.85
CA ARG A 421 -4.45 -80.41 -37.72
C ARG A 421 -3.28 -79.51 -38.06
N SER A 422 -2.28 -80.03 -38.79
CA SER A 422 -1.03 -79.33 -39.13
C SER A 422 -1.20 -78.17 -40.12
N VAL A 423 -2.30 -78.15 -40.86
CA VAL A 423 -2.56 -77.12 -41.87
C VAL A 423 -3.13 -75.85 -41.26
N ILE A 424 -3.98 -76.00 -40.24
CA ILE A 424 -4.68 -74.88 -39.63
C ILE A 424 -3.78 -74.29 -38.53
N PRO A 425 -3.40 -73.01 -38.63
CA PRO A 425 -2.43 -72.40 -37.72
C PRO A 425 -2.99 -72.19 -36.31
N ALA A 426 -4.30 -72.03 -36.17
CA ALA A 426 -4.97 -71.83 -34.89
C ALA A 426 -6.37 -72.46 -34.88
N TRP A 427 -6.68 -73.21 -33.83
CA TRP A 427 -7.98 -73.83 -33.63
C TRP A 427 -8.72 -73.12 -32.51
N ILE A 428 -9.85 -72.49 -32.83
CA ILE A 428 -10.68 -71.77 -31.86
C ILE A 428 -11.94 -72.60 -31.58
N MET A 429 -12.06 -73.14 -30.38
CA MET A 429 -13.21 -73.95 -29.98
C MET A 429 -13.42 -73.94 -28.46
N PRO A 430 -14.67 -74.08 -27.96
CA PRO A 430 -14.94 -74.27 -26.54
C PRO A 430 -14.29 -75.54 -25.97
N ILE A 431 -13.97 -75.55 -24.67
CA ILE A 431 -13.27 -76.67 -24.00
C ILE A 431 -13.96 -78.02 -24.24
N TYR A 432 -15.29 -78.08 -24.11
CA TYR A 432 -16.05 -79.32 -24.33
C TYR A 432 -15.91 -79.85 -25.77
N ARG A 433 -15.75 -78.97 -26.77
CA ARG A 433 -15.52 -79.38 -28.17
C ARG A 433 -14.13 -79.98 -28.34
N VAL A 434 -13.13 -79.46 -27.65
CA VAL A 434 -11.78 -80.04 -27.64
C VAL A 434 -11.86 -81.49 -27.15
N ALA A 435 -12.53 -81.72 -26.02
CA ALA A 435 -12.70 -83.06 -25.43
C ALA A 435 -13.46 -84.03 -26.35
N GLU A 436 -14.40 -83.54 -27.17
CA GLU A 436 -15.18 -84.37 -28.08
C GLU A 436 -14.47 -84.71 -29.41
N THR A 437 -13.63 -83.80 -29.91
CA THR A 437 -13.14 -83.83 -31.30
C THR A 437 -11.65 -84.04 -31.41
N VAL A 438 -10.91 -83.95 -30.31
CA VAL A 438 -9.47 -84.19 -30.26
C VAL A 438 -9.21 -85.50 -29.54
N ARG A 439 -8.34 -86.34 -30.10
CA ARG A 439 -7.84 -87.54 -29.39
C ARG A 439 -6.80 -87.10 -28.35
N PRO A 440 -6.91 -87.47 -27.07
CA PRO A 440 -5.99 -86.99 -26.03
C PRO A 440 -4.62 -87.67 -26.14
N LEU A 441 -3.73 -87.13 -26.97
CA LEU A 441 -2.32 -87.50 -27.03
C LEU A 441 -1.48 -86.37 -26.41
N PRO A 442 -0.33 -86.68 -25.80
CA PRO A 442 0.53 -85.66 -25.20
C PRO A 442 1.10 -84.74 -26.28
N GLU A 443 1.22 -83.44 -25.96
CA GLU A 443 1.97 -82.45 -26.77
C GLU A 443 1.52 -82.30 -28.24
N MET A 444 0.25 -82.58 -28.55
CA MET A 444 -0.32 -82.39 -29.88
C MET A 444 -0.39 -80.93 -30.34
N PHE A 445 -0.52 -80.00 -29.39
CA PHE A 445 -0.50 -78.58 -29.69
C PHE A 445 0.77 -77.96 -29.12
N ASP A 446 1.37 -77.04 -29.87
CA ASP A 446 2.54 -76.32 -29.35
C ASP A 446 2.11 -75.36 -28.23
N VAL A 447 0.96 -74.70 -28.40
CA VAL A 447 0.40 -73.75 -27.42
C VAL A 447 -1.11 -73.94 -27.30
N ALA A 448 -1.63 -74.01 -26.07
CA ALA A 448 -3.06 -73.82 -25.77
C ALA A 448 -3.26 -72.47 -25.08
N ILE A 449 -4.13 -71.63 -25.62
CA ILE A 449 -4.53 -70.36 -25.00
C ILE A 449 -5.95 -70.54 -24.46
N ILE A 450 -6.11 -70.35 -23.15
CA ILE A 450 -7.40 -70.42 -22.48
C ILE A 450 -7.75 -69.00 -22.07
N ASP A 451 -8.72 -68.42 -22.75
CA ASP A 451 -9.34 -67.15 -22.36
C ASP A 451 -10.47 -67.43 -21.37
N GLU A 452 -10.77 -66.46 -20.50
CA GLU A 452 -11.77 -66.61 -19.42
C GLU A 452 -11.56 -67.86 -18.54
N ALA A 453 -10.31 -68.18 -18.23
CA ALA A 453 -9.94 -69.36 -17.45
C ALA A 453 -10.52 -69.38 -16.03
N SER A 454 -10.85 -68.22 -15.46
CA SER A 454 -11.53 -68.13 -14.15
C SER A 454 -12.97 -68.65 -14.20
N GLN A 455 -13.58 -68.72 -15.39
CA GLN A 455 -14.91 -69.29 -15.63
C GLN A 455 -14.86 -70.77 -16.04
N SER A 456 -13.66 -71.35 -16.13
CA SER A 456 -13.45 -72.75 -16.52
C SER A 456 -13.15 -73.62 -15.30
N GLY A 457 -13.70 -74.84 -15.29
CA GLY A 457 -13.49 -75.79 -14.22
C GLY A 457 -12.23 -76.63 -14.31
N PRO A 458 -12.05 -77.57 -13.37
CA PRO A 458 -10.93 -78.51 -13.38
C PRO A 458 -10.89 -79.41 -14.62
N GLU A 459 -12.01 -79.57 -15.35
CA GLU A 459 -12.03 -80.26 -16.62
C GLU A 459 -11.07 -79.65 -17.66
N ALA A 460 -10.66 -78.38 -17.53
CA ALA A 460 -9.66 -77.78 -18.40
C ALA A 460 -8.24 -78.33 -18.20
N LEU A 461 -7.96 -79.09 -17.12
CA LEU A 461 -6.64 -79.65 -16.83
C LEU A 461 -6.08 -80.55 -17.93
N PHE A 462 -6.92 -81.24 -18.72
CA PHE A 462 -6.42 -82.05 -19.83
C PHE A 462 -5.75 -81.21 -20.92
N LEU A 463 -6.00 -79.89 -20.97
CA LEU A 463 -5.32 -78.98 -21.90
C LEU A 463 -3.81 -78.93 -21.63
N MET A 464 -3.40 -79.07 -20.36
CA MET A 464 -1.99 -79.18 -19.96
C MET A 464 -1.34 -80.49 -20.42
N TYR A 465 -2.14 -81.53 -20.69
CA TYR A 465 -1.63 -82.79 -21.21
C TYR A 465 -1.44 -82.73 -22.73
N ILE A 466 -2.40 -82.14 -23.46
CA ILE A 466 -2.39 -82.13 -24.92
C ILE A 466 -1.53 -81.03 -25.53
N ALA A 467 -1.04 -80.07 -24.75
CA ALA A 467 -0.23 -78.94 -25.23
C ALA A 467 1.13 -78.85 -24.54
N LYS A 468 2.18 -78.45 -25.30
CA LYS A 468 3.53 -78.24 -24.75
C LYS A 468 3.62 -77.01 -23.85
N GLN A 469 2.86 -75.98 -24.20
CA GLN A 469 2.76 -74.73 -23.45
C GLN A 469 1.29 -74.35 -23.28
N VAL A 470 0.96 -73.79 -22.12
CA VAL A 470 -0.38 -73.29 -21.82
C VAL A 470 -0.30 -71.83 -21.40
N VAL A 471 -1.11 -70.99 -22.02
CA VAL A 471 -1.31 -69.59 -21.64
C VAL A 471 -2.70 -69.47 -21.03
N VAL A 472 -2.74 -69.11 -19.76
CA VAL A 472 -3.98 -69.00 -18.98
C VAL A 472 -4.29 -67.52 -18.80
N VAL A 473 -5.40 -67.06 -19.36
CA VAL A 473 -5.88 -65.68 -19.28
C VAL A 473 -7.20 -65.69 -18.52
N GLY A 474 -7.31 -64.83 -17.50
CA GLY A 474 -8.50 -64.76 -16.66
C GLY A 474 -8.29 -63.78 -15.50
N ASP A 475 -9.33 -63.65 -14.69
CA ASP A 475 -9.36 -62.76 -13.54
C ASP A 475 -10.15 -63.42 -12.40
N ASN A 476 -9.48 -63.66 -11.28
CA ASN A 476 -10.07 -64.31 -10.11
C ASN A 476 -11.00 -63.39 -9.30
N ASN A 477 -11.10 -62.10 -9.65
CA ASN A 477 -12.06 -61.17 -9.06
C ASN A 477 -13.34 -61.03 -9.90
N GLN A 478 -13.43 -61.75 -11.02
CA GLN A 478 -14.63 -61.84 -11.86
C GLN A 478 -15.40 -63.13 -11.55
N ILE A 479 -16.50 -63.35 -12.26
CA ILE A 479 -17.39 -64.50 -12.04
C ILE A 479 -16.64 -65.84 -12.06
N SER A 480 -16.85 -66.64 -11.01
CA SER A 480 -16.38 -68.03 -10.92
C SER A 480 -17.43 -69.00 -11.49
N PRO A 481 -17.07 -70.25 -11.81
CA PRO A 481 -18.02 -71.21 -12.36
C PRO A 481 -19.06 -71.61 -11.31
N ASP A 482 -20.34 -71.56 -11.67
CA ASP A 482 -21.44 -71.92 -10.78
C ASP A 482 -21.74 -73.44 -10.83
N TYR A 483 -21.31 -74.16 -9.78
CA TYR A 483 -21.58 -75.59 -9.60
C TYR A 483 -22.79 -75.86 -8.69
N VAL A 484 -23.89 -75.15 -8.92
CA VAL A 484 -25.10 -75.24 -8.10
C VAL A 484 -25.66 -76.67 -8.14
N GLY A 485 -25.74 -77.32 -6.96
CA GLY A 485 -26.32 -78.65 -6.80
C GLY A 485 -25.34 -79.83 -6.91
N ILE A 486 -24.03 -79.58 -7.02
CA ILE A 486 -23.02 -80.64 -6.96
C ILE A 486 -22.63 -80.92 -5.50
N SER A 487 -22.64 -82.19 -5.08
CA SER A 487 -22.22 -82.61 -3.75
C SER A 487 -20.69 -82.57 -3.62
N ARG A 488 -20.19 -81.82 -2.63
CA ARG A 488 -18.76 -81.77 -2.30
C ARG A 488 -18.23 -83.14 -1.87
N GLU A 489 -19.02 -83.91 -1.13
CA GLU A 489 -18.62 -85.25 -0.68
C GLU A 489 -18.40 -86.22 -1.85
N ASP A 490 -19.24 -86.12 -2.88
CA ASP A 490 -19.10 -86.96 -4.09
C ASP A 490 -17.84 -86.58 -4.87
N VAL A 491 -17.55 -85.28 -5.00
CA VAL A 491 -16.33 -84.78 -5.65
C VAL A 491 -15.09 -85.23 -4.89
N ASP A 492 -15.09 -85.14 -3.56
CA ASP A 492 -13.99 -85.59 -2.71
C ASP A 492 -13.73 -87.10 -2.85
N GLY A 493 -14.81 -87.90 -2.90
CA GLY A 493 -14.73 -89.34 -3.14
C GLY A 493 -14.13 -89.67 -4.52
N LEU A 494 -14.54 -88.97 -5.57
CA LEU A 494 -13.98 -89.12 -6.92
C LEU A 494 -12.50 -88.71 -6.98
N ARG A 495 -12.15 -87.60 -6.33
CA ARG A 495 -10.78 -87.11 -6.25
C ARG A 495 -9.85 -88.11 -5.58
N GLN A 496 -10.23 -88.66 -4.42
CA GLN A 496 -9.42 -89.68 -3.74
C GLN A 496 -9.28 -90.96 -4.58
N LYS A 497 -10.34 -91.35 -5.28
CA LYS A 497 -10.36 -92.58 -6.08
C LYS A 497 -9.51 -92.50 -7.36
N TYR A 498 -9.54 -91.36 -8.06
CA TYR A 498 -8.97 -91.26 -9.40
C TYR A 498 -7.78 -90.32 -9.54
N LEU A 499 -7.53 -89.43 -8.58
CA LEU A 499 -6.53 -88.36 -8.69
C LEU A 499 -5.53 -88.33 -7.52
N SER A 500 -5.45 -89.39 -6.70
CA SER A 500 -4.60 -89.41 -5.49
C SER A 500 -3.09 -89.36 -5.78
N ASP A 501 -2.68 -89.68 -7.01
CA ASP A 501 -1.31 -89.63 -7.51
C ASP A 501 -0.94 -88.28 -8.17
N ILE A 502 -1.90 -87.36 -8.32
CA ILE A 502 -1.68 -86.05 -8.90
C ILE A 502 -1.24 -85.05 -7.82
N PRO A 503 -0.13 -84.31 -8.01
CA PRO A 503 0.26 -83.23 -7.11
C PRO A 503 -0.84 -82.19 -6.97
N HIS A 504 -1.07 -81.72 -5.74
CA HIS A 504 -2.13 -80.75 -5.41
C HIS A 504 -3.52 -81.21 -5.90
N HIS A 505 -3.83 -82.49 -5.75
CA HIS A 505 -5.15 -83.01 -6.12
C HIS A 505 -6.25 -82.40 -5.27
N ASP A 506 -5.97 -82.02 -4.02
CA ASP A 506 -6.89 -81.42 -3.05
C ASP A 506 -7.57 -80.15 -3.55
N ILE A 507 -6.93 -79.39 -4.43
CA ILE A 507 -7.56 -78.22 -5.03
C ILE A 507 -8.40 -78.56 -6.26
N VAL A 508 -8.30 -79.76 -6.84
CA VAL A 508 -9.13 -80.22 -7.97
C VAL A 508 -10.54 -80.51 -7.48
N GLY A 509 -11.47 -79.60 -7.76
CA GLY A 509 -12.86 -79.68 -7.32
C GLY A 509 -13.68 -78.46 -7.73
N VAL A 510 -14.90 -78.36 -7.22
CA VAL A 510 -15.86 -77.31 -7.58
C VAL A 510 -15.50 -75.92 -7.05
N ASP A 511 -14.62 -75.84 -6.05
CA ASP A 511 -14.30 -74.57 -5.38
C ASP A 511 -13.15 -73.80 -6.05
N ASN A 512 -12.46 -74.37 -7.04
CA ASN A 512 -11.31 -73.74 -7.70
C ASN A 512 -11.46 -73.78 -9.23
N SER A 513 -11.31 -72.62 -9.86
CA SER A 513 -11.27 -72.49 -11.32
C SER A 513 -9.95 -73.01 -11.88
N PHE A 514 -9.89 -73.20 -13.21
CA PHE A 514 -8.65 -73.52 -13.91
C PHE A 514 -7.57 -72.43 -13.72
N PHE A 515 -7.99 -71.17 -13.58
CA PHE A 515 -7.08 -70.07 -13.26
C PHE A 515 -6.42 -70.25 -11.89
N ASP A 516 -7.20 -70.60 -10.86
CA ASP A 516 -6.68 -70.85 -9.50
C ASP A 516 -5.75 -72.07 -9.48
N GLN A 517 -6.08 -73.12 -10.25
CA GLN A 517 -5.21 -74.29 -10.42
C GLN A 517 -3.84 -73.93 -11.01
N ALA A 518 -3.83 -73.00 -11.98
CA ALA A 518 -2.62 -72.54 -12.64
C ALA A 518 -1.78 -71.67 -11.70
N GLU A 519 -2.41 -70.77 -10.93
CA GLU A 519 -1.73 -69.94 -9.93
C GLU A 519 -1.02 -70.80 -8.88
N VAL A 520 -1.69 -71.84 -8.36
CA VAL A 520 -1.08 -72.76 -7.38
C VAL A 520 0.08 -73.56 -7.96
N ARG A 521 -0.01 -73.98 -9.24
CA ARG A 521 1.01 -74.84 -9.89
C ARG A 521 2.21 -74.09 -10.44
N PHE A 522 2.00 -72.88 -10.96
CA PHE A 522 3.01 -72.15 -11.74
C PHE A 522 3.38 -70.78 -11.14
N GLY A 523 2.75 -70.36 -10.04
CA GLY A 523 3.08 -69.14 -9.32
C GLY A 523 2.28 -67.92 -9.78
N HIS A 524 2.85 -66.73 -9.58
CA HIS A 524 2.10 -65.49 -9.65
C HIS A 524 1.67 -65.11 -11.08
N PRO A 525 0.39 -64.74 -11.28
CA PRO A 525 -0.09 -64.26 -12.57
C PRO A 525 0.52 -62.90 -12.93
N ILE A 526 0.72 -62.66 -14.22
CA ILE A 526 1.12 -61.35 -14.73
C ILE A 526 -0.11 -60.45 -14.80
N ARG A 527 -0.16 -59.40 -13.97
CA ARG A 527 -1.29 -58.45 -13.96
C ARG A 527 -1.16 -57.40 -15.06
N LEU A 528 -2.19 -57.27 -15.88
CA LEU A 528 -2.35 -56.17 -16.84
C LEU A 528 -3.00 -54.99 -16.13
N ARG A 529 -2.32 -53.85 -16.08
CA ARG A 529 -2.77 -52.68 -15.29
C ARG A 529 -3.47 -51.61 -16.11
N GLU A 530 -3.27 -51.57 -17.42
CA GLU A 530 -3.82 -50.53 -18.28
C GLU A 530 -5.27 -50.85 -18.66
N HIS A 531 -6.20 -49.95 -18.30
CA HIS A 531 -7.63 -50.13 -18.51
C HIS A 531 -8.17 -49.15 -19.55
N PHE A 532 -8.63 -49.68 -20.67
CA PHE A 532 -9.05 -48.90 -21.83
C PHE A 532 -10.58 -48.79 -22.01
N ARG A 533 -11.38 -49.49 -21.20
CA ARG A 533 -12.83 -49.65 -21.43
C ARG A 533 -13.67 -48.58 -20.71
N CYS A 534 -13.51 -48.43 -19.41
CA CYS A 534 -14.40 -47.62 -18.57
C CYS A 534 -13.84 -46.22 -18.32
N MET A 535 -14.73 -45.29 -17.99
CA MET A 535 -14.34 -44.00 -17.41
C MET A 535 -13.68 -44.21 -16.03
N PRO A 536 -12.77 -43.31 -15.61
CA PRO A 536 -12.13 -43.39 -14.29
C PRO A 536 -13.11 -43.63 -13.13
N GLU A 537 -14.23 -42.90 -13.13
CA GLU A 537 -15.26 -42.93 -12.08
C GLU A 537 -15.98 -44.28 -11.99
N ILE A 538 -16.04 -45.03 -13.09
CA ILE A 538 -16.65 -46.37 -13.12
C ILE A 538 -15.63 -47.40 -12.61
N ILE A 539 -14.41 -47.40 -13.17
CA ILE A 539 -13.39 -48.40 -12.81
C ILE A 539 -12.89 -48.22 -11.37
N GLU A 540 -12.96 -47.01 -10.83
CA GLU A 540 -12.53 -46.71 -9.47
C GLU A 540 -13.36 -47.45 -8.41
N PHE A 541 -14.63 -47.76 -8.71
CA PHE A 541 -15.43 -48.64 -7.86
C PHE A 541 -14.78 -50.02 -7.73
N SER A 542 -14.38 -50.63 -8.85
CA SER A 542 -13.71 -51.93 -8.88
C SER A 542 -12.29 -51.87 -8.29
N ASN A 543 -11.54 -50.78 -8.51
CA ASN A 543 -10.22 -50.59 -7.88
C ASN A 543 -10.32 -50.60 -6.35
N ARG A 544 -11.31 -49.88 -5.81
CA ARG A 544 -11.55 -49.83 -4.37
C ARG A 544 -12.04 -51.14 -3.79
N LEU A 545 -12.77 -51.96 -4.55
CA LEU A 545 -13.34 -53.20 -4.04
C LEU A 545 -12.41 -54.41 -4.23
N CYS A 546 -11.83 -54.57 -5.41
CA CYS A 546 -11.14 -55.80 -5.84
C CYS A 546 -9.64 -55.61 -6.15
N TYR A 547 -9.19 -54.42 -6.57
CA TYR A 547 -7.82 -54.20 -7.07
C TYR A 547 -6.98 -53.23 -6.21
N GLN A 548 -7.19 -53.21 -4.89
CA GLN A 548 -6.55 -52.22 -4.00
C GLN A 548 -5.02 -52.28 -3.99
N THR A 549 -4.43 -53.47 -4.10
CA THR A 549 -2.97 -53.69 -4.03
C THR A 549 -2.26 -53.22 -5.29
N GLU A 550 -2.88 -53.47 -6.45
CA GLU A 550 -2.38 -53.07 -7.76
C GLU A 550 -3.52 -52.49 -8.60
N PRO A 551 -3.84 -51.19 -8.42
CA PRO A 551 -4.98 -50.57 -9.10
C PRO A 551 -4.80 -50.54 -10.61
N LEU A 552 -5.92 -50.68 -11.31
CA LEU A 552 -6.04 -50.47 -12.75
C LEU A 552 -5.92 -48.97 -13.07
N ILE A 553 -5.12 -48.66 -14.09
CA ILE A 553 -4.83 -47.32 -14.57
C ILE A 553 -5.79 -47.02 -15.72
N PRO A 554 -6.80 -46.14 -15.54
CA PRO A 554 -7.70 -45.77 -16.62
C PRO A 554 -6.96 -44.94 -17.68
N LEU A 555 -6.89 -45.46 -18.90
CA LEU A 555 -6.27 -44.78 -20.04
C LEU A 555 -7.29 -44.27 -21.06
N ARG A 556 -8.59 -44.47 -20.80
CA ARG A 556 -9.65 -43.97 -21.68
C ARG A 556 -9.68 -42.44 -21.64
N GLN A 557 -9.35 -41.81 -22.77
CA GLN A 557 -9.51 -40.37 -22.97
C GLN A 557 -10.99 -40.03 -23.21
N PHE A 558 -11.43 -38.85 -22.76
CA PHE A 558 -12.80 -38.38 -22.93
C PHE A 558 -12.83 -36.90 -23.30
N GLY A 559 -13.62 -36.56 -24.33
CA GLY A 559 -13.84 -35.20 -24.80
C GLY A 559 -14.89 -34.42 -24.00
N HIS A 560 -15.25 -33.24 -24.50
CA HIS A 560 -16.21 -32.33 -23.86
C HIS A 560 -17.67 -32.80 -23.96
N SER A 561 -18.00 -33.66 -24.92
CA SER A 561 -19.33 -34.27 -25.15
C SER A 561 -19.65 -35.45 -24.22
N ARG A 562 -19.02 -35.48 -23.04
CA ARG A 562 -19.17 -36.56 -22.06
C ARG A 562 -20.50 -36.45 -21.32
N LEU A 563 -21.25 -37.55 -21.25
CA LEU A 563 -22.47 -37.65 -20.45
C LEU A 563 -22.19 -37.41 -18.96
N GLN A 564 -22.99 -36.55 -18.33
CA GLN A 564 -22.92 -36.22 -16.91
C GLN A 564 -24.32 -36.33 -16.26
N PRO A 565 -24.47 -37.01 -15.11
CA PRO A 565 -23.43 -37.72 -14.36
C PRO A 565 -23.05 -39.06 -15.02
N VAL A 566 -21.81 -39.50 -14.79
CA VAL A 566 -21.23 -40.73 -15.37
C VAL A 566 -21.74 -41.98 -14.64
N VAL A 567 -21.99 -41.83 -13.35
CA VAL A 567 -22.60 -42.84 -12.48
C VAL A 567 -23.75 -42.17 -11.76
N ALA A 568 -24.97 -42.67 -11.97
CA ALA A 568 -26.16 -42.24 -11.27
C ALA A 568 -26.71 -43.41 -10.46
N SER A 569 -27.03 -43.16 -9.20
CA SER A 569 -27.69 -44.11 -8.32
C SER A 569 -29.05 -43.55 -7.92
N GLU A 570 -30.12 -44.30 -8.15
CA GLU A 570 -31.47 -43.93 -7.77
C GLU A 570 -32.06 -45.00 -6.86
N TYR A 571 -32.56 -44.59 -5.69
CA TYR A 571 -33.22 -45.48 -4.76
C TYR A 571 -34.74 -45.43 -4.96
N ILE A 572 -35.33 -46.54 -5.39
CA ILE A 572 -36.76 -46.61 -5.66
C ILE A 572 -37.53 -46.89 -4.35
N HIS A 573 -38.12 -45.83 -3.80
CA HIS A 573 -38.91 -45.95 -2.57
C HIS A 573 -40.12 -46.86 -2.75
N LYS A 574 -40.35 -47.74 -1.76
CA LYS A 574 -41.45 -48.73 -1.73
C LYS A 574 -41.37 -49.81 -2.82
N ALA A 575 -40.22 -49.99 -3.46
CA ALA A 575 -39.97 -51.12 -4.34
C ALA A 575 -40.20 -52.45 -3.60
N PHE A 576 -40.75 -53.45 -4.29
CA PHE A 576 -41.08 -54.74 -3.71
C PHE A 576 -40.92 -55.86 -4.73
N THR A 577 -40.50 -57.02 -4.25
CA THR A 577 -40.35 -58.22 -5.09
C THR A 577 -41.62 -59.06 -5.04
N GLN A 578 -42.14 -59.40 -6.23
CA GLN A 578 -43.21 -60.37 -6.43
C GLN A 578 -42.60 -61.71 -6.81
N ASP A 579 -43.08 -62.80 -6.20
CA ASP A 579 -42.74 -64.16 -6.59
C ASP A 579 -43.87 -64.78 -7.40
N ASN A 580 -43.61 -65.03 -8.68
CA ASN A 580 -44.53 -65.70 -9.60
C ASN A 580 -44.04 -67.12 -9.92
N GLY A 581 -44.04 -68.00 -8.91
CA GLY A 581 -43.71 -69.42 -9.05
C GLY A 581 -42.21 -69.66 -9.25
N GLY A 582 -41.37 -69.04 -8.42
CA GLY A 582 -39.92 -69.07 -8.49
C GLY A 582 -39.32 -68.01 -9.44
N LYS A 583 -40.16 -67.14 -10.00
CA LYS A 583 -39.75 -66.02 -10.87
C LYS A 583 -39.91 -64.73 -10.10
N LEU A 584 -38.80 -64.24 -9.56
CA LEU A 584 -38.76 -63.01 -8.78
C LEU A 584 -38.71 -61.80 -9.72
N VAL A 585 -39.63 -60.86 -9.54
CA VAL A 585 -39.73 -59.62 -10.34
C VAL A 585 -40.01 -58.46 -9.40
N ASN A 586 -39.34 -57.32 -9.60
CA ASN A 586 -39.62 -56.05 -8.94
C ASN A 586 -40.21 -55.07 -9.96
N PRO A 587 -41.55 -54.90 -10.01
CA PRO A 587 -42.19 -54.09 -11.04
C PRO A 587 -41.81 -52.61 -10.96
N LEU A 588 -41.70 -52.05 -9.74
CA LEU A 588 -41.41 -50.62 -9.57
C LEU A 588 -40.01 -50.25 -10.03
N GLU A 589 -39.02 -51.11 -9.76
CA GLU A 589 -37.66 -50.92 -10.31
C GLU A 589 -37.63 -51.10 -11.83
N ALA A 590 -38.36 -52.07 -12.36
CA ALA A 590 -38.41 -52.32 -13.80
C ALA A 590 -39.04 -51.16 -14.57
N GLU A 591 -40.16 -50.62 -14.07
CA GLU A 591 -40.83 -49.44 -14.64
C GLU A 591 -39.95 -48.18 -14.54
N ALA A 592 -39.30 -47.95 -13.40
CA ALA A 592 -38.41 -46.81 -13.22
C ALA A 592 -37.21 -46.87 -14.17
N LEU A 593 -36.59 -48.06 -14.32
CA LEU A 593 -35.46 -48.24 -15.23
C LEU A 593 -35.87 -48.09 -16.70
N ALA A 594 -37.01 -48.69 -17.08
CA ALA A 594 -37.51 -48.57 -18.45
C ALA A 594 -37.89 -47.12 -18.79
N GLY A 595 -38.49 -46.39 -17.84
CA GLY A 595 -38.74 -44.96 -17.96
C GLY A 595 -37.45 -44.15 -18.15
N LYS A 596 -36.41 -44.44 -17.35
CA LYS A 596 -35.12 -43.75 -17.50
C LYS A 596 -34.48 -43.99 -18.86
N ILE A 597 -34.50 -45.22 -19.37
CA ILE A 597 -33.97 -45.53 -20.70
C ILE A 597 -34.75 -44.78 -21.77
N LYS A 598 -36.07 -44.65 -21.62
CA LYS A 598 -36.88 -43.83 -22.52
C LYS A 598 -36.47 -42.36 -22.48
N ASP A 599 -36.31 -41.78 -21.30
CA ASP A 599 -35.82 -40.40 -21.14
C ASP A 599 -34.44 -40.22 -21.80
N CYS A 600 -33.56 -41.22 -21.68
CA CYS A 600 -32.26 -41.22 -22.37
C CYS A 600 -32.41 -41.29 -23.89
N CYS A 601 -33.33 -42.10 -24.42
CA CYS A 601 -33.56 -42.18 -25.87
C CYS A 601 -34.11 -40.89 -26.47
N GLU A 602 -34.90 -40.12 -25.71
CA GLU A 602 -35.44 -38.81 -26.11
C GLU A 602 -34.43 -37.67 -25.96
N ASN A 603 -33.31 -37.89 -25.26
CA ASN A 603 -32.27 -36.90 -25.04
C ASN A 603 -31.24 -36.90 -26.19
N PRO A 604 -31.04 -35.76 -26.90
CA PRO A 604 -30.05 -35.64 -27.97
C PRO A 604 -28.61 -36.03 -27.58
N ASP A 605 -28.21 -35.85 -26.32
CA ASP A 605 -26.87 -36.21 -25.85
C ASP A 605 -26.57 -37.71 -25.98
N TYR A 606 -27.62 -38.53 -26.05
CA TYR A 606 -27.51 -39.97 -26.21
C TYR A 606 -27.55 -40.40 -27.69
N ASP A 607 -27.63 -39.49 -28.66
CA ASP A 607 -27.71 -39.89 -30.07
C ASP A 607 -26.53 -40.79 -30.50
N GLY A 608 -26.88 -41.87 -31.21
CA GLY A 608 -25.94 -42.91 -31.64
C GLY A 608 -25.34 -43.78 -30.52
N LYS A 609 -25.78 -43.62 -29.25
CA LYS A 609 -25.32 -44.45 -28.12
C LYS A 609 -26.12 -45.74 -28.00
N THR A 610 -25.45 -46.81 -27.58
CA THR A 610 -26.05 -48.12 -27.31
C THR A 610 -26.36 -48.31 -25.82
N PHE A 611 -27.33 -49.17 -25.50
CA PHE A 611 -27.73 -49.43 -24.12
C PHE A 611 -27.63 -50.93 -23.75
N GLY A 612 -27.46 -51.21 -22.45
CA GLY A 612 -27.50 -52.56 -21.91
C GLY A 612 -28.08 -52.55 -20.51
N VAL A 613 -28.93 -53.53 -20.19
CA VAL A 613 -29.57 -53.68 -18.89
C VAL A 613 -29.14 -54.99 -18.25
N ILE A 614 -28.67 -54.92 -17.01
CA ILE A 614 -28.24 -56.07 -16.23
C ILE A 614 -29.10 -56.16 -14.97
N SER A 615 -29.67 -57.34 -14.71
CA SER A 615 -30.50 -57.59 -13.55
C SER A 615 -29.90 -58.66 -12.64
N LEU A 616 -29.52 -58.26 -11.42
CA LEU A 616 -29.03 -59.18 -10.37
C LEU A 616 -30.14 -60.05 -9.76
N GLN A 617 -31.42 -59.71 -9.97
CA GLN A 617 -32.57 -60.50 -9.50
C GLN A 617 -32.76 -61.79 -10.34
N GLY A 618 -32.11 -61.87 -11.51
CA GLY A 618 -32.17 -63.00 -12.44
C GLY A 618 -32.97 -62.74 -13.72
N THR A 619 -32.98 -63.75 -14.61
CA THR A 619 -33.51 -63.66 -15.98
C THR A 619 -34.98 -63.23 -16.06
N ALA A 620 -35.78 -63.55 -15.03
CA ALA A 620 -37.21 -63.21 -15.00
C ALA A 620 -37.43 -61.69 -14.98
N GLN A 621 -36.65 -60.97 -14.17
CA GLN A 621 -36.67 -59.51 -14.08
C GLN A 621 -36.14 -58.88 -15.38
N ALA A 622 -35.04 -59.38 -15.93
CA ALA A 622 -34.48 -58.89 -17.19
C ALA A 622 -35.49 -58.97 -18.35
N ARG A 623 -36.15 -60.12 -18.52
CA ARG A 623 -37.22 -60.30 -19.52
C ARG A 623 -38.44 -59.43 -19.27
N TYR A 624 -38.74 -59.14 -18.01
CA TYR A 624 -39.84 -58.25 -17.66
C TYR A 624 -39.53 -56.80 -18.09
N ILE A 625 -38.31 -56.32 -17.80
CA ILE A 625 -37.82 -55.01 -18.24
C ILE A 625 -37.79 -54.91 -19.77
N GLU A 626 -37.26 -55.94 -20.46
CA GLU A 626 -37.24 -56.02 -21.92
C GLU A 626 -38.64 -55.84 -22.54
N LYS A 627 -39.64 -56.55 -22.01
CA LYS A 627 -41.03 -56.39 -22.47
C LYS A 627 -41.57 -54.98 -22.26
N LEU A 628 -41.26 -54.35 -21.12
CA LEU A 628 -41.66 -52.97 -20.87
C LEU A 628 -41.00 -52.02 -21.89
N LEU A 629 -39.70 -52.21 -22.17
CA LEU A 629 -38.95 -51.41 -23.14
C LEU A 629 -39.49 -51.57 -24.57
N ILE A 630 -39.81 -52.80 -25.01
CA ILE A 630 -40.43 -53.06 -26.32
C ILE A 630 -41.74 -52.28 -26.44
N ASN A 631 -42.57 -52.31 -25.41
CA ASN A 631 -43.85 -51.59 -25.41
C ASN A 631 -43.68 -50.07 -25.37
N LEU A 632 -42.64 -49.55 -24.69
CA LEU A 632 -42.42 -48.12 -24.51
C LEU A 632 -41.68 -47.45 -25.68
N LEU A 633 -40.74 -48.15 -26.30
CA LEU A 633 -39.83 -47.61 -27.33
C LEU A 633 -40.11 -48.14 -28.74
N GLY A 634 -40.70 -49.33 -28.85
CA GLY A 634 -40.84 -50.06 -30.11
C GLY A 634 -39.58 -50.84 -30.50
N GLU A 635 -39.73 -51.81 -31.40
CA GLU A 635 -38.65 -52.70 -31.85
C GLU A 635 -37.56 -51.95 -32.63
N GLU A 636 -37.93 -50.95 -33.42
CA GLU A 636 -36.98 -50.16 -34.24
C GLU A 636 -35.97 -49.40 -33.37
N GLU A 637 -36.42 -48.77 -32.28
CA GLU A 637 -35.51 -48.04 -31.39
C GLU A 637 -34.64 -49.00 -30.58
N ILE A 638 -35.16 -50.18 -30.19
CA ILE A 638 -34.35 -51.23 -29.53
C ILE A 638 -33.20 -51.69 -30.43
N GLU A 639 -33.48 -51.95 -31.72
CA GLU A 639 -32.47 -52.37 -32.68
C GLU A 639 -31.46 -51.25 -32.95
N LYS A 640 -31.94 -50.03 -33.20
CA LYS A 640 -31.08 -48.84 -33.41
C LYS A 640 -30.12 -48.60 -32.25
N ARG A 641 -30.56 -48.87 -31.02
CA ARG A 641 -29.76 -48.72 -29.79
C ARG A 641 -28.97 -49.97 -29.40
N ASN A 642 -29.07 -51.08 -30.16
CA ASN A 642 -28.50 -52.38 -29.80
C ASN A 642 -28.80 -52.75 -28.32
N LEU A 643 -30.03 -52.51 -27.88
CA LEU A 643 -30.41 -52.61 -26.47
C LEU A 643 -30.68 -54.08 -26.09
N VAL A 644 -29.90 -54.58 -25.13
CA VAL A 644 -30.02 -55.96 -24.63
C VAL A 644 -30.27 -55.98 -23.12
N CYS A 645 -31.21 -56.80 -22.67
CA CYS A 645 -31.50 -57.03 -21.26
C CYS A 645 -31.08 -58.45 -20.86
N GLY A 646 -30.18 -58.57 -19.87
CA GLY A 646 -29.66 -59.84 -19.37
C GLY A 646 -29.66 -59.93 -17.85
N ASP A 647 -29.43 -61.14 -17.35
CA ASP A 647 -28.90 -61.36 -16.01
C ASP A 647 -27.37 -61.29 -16.00
N ALA A 648 -26.80 -61.23 -14.79
CA ALA A 648 -25.37 -61.15 -14.56
C ALA A 648 -24.67 -62.51 -14.74
#